data_AF-A0A8H3GU01-F1
#
_entry.id   AF-A0A8H3GU01-F1
#
_cell.length_a   1.000
_cell.length_b   1.000
_cell.length_c   1.000
_cell.angle_alpha   90.00
_cell.angle_beta   90.00
_cell.angle_gamma   90.00
#
_symmetry.space_group_name_H-M   'P 1'
#
loop_
_entity.id
_entity.type
_entity.pdbx_description
1 polymer ?
#
loop_
_entity_poly.entity_id
_entity_poly.type
_entity_poly.pdbx_seq_one_letter_code
_entity_poly.pdbx_strand_id
1 'polypeptide(L)'
;MPREHRKRGKKKKGNKEVAEHEIEQQNEEHHEESNLQWMEMNDEMNLEASFGYVDPDVKGYFRTVDARIQDWQSPEYGRDDADEGNTNEDKRMFLVAALSESSGKELQLATDPDCSVILERMLHSMDDVVIRVFADRLCGSYVQLAHHRFGSHVCQTLFEVAASTISRETRGRIAKPTDSDDNAGVLRTMTELVTVISEELLPSVSQLILDPFGAHVLLSLLVLLAPKITRHPDSSHPNTSLIRSKKSAAYKSRQGSMKSILSSETDQISTTVVPESFKDIAARYIDLLRESTDANEIRAFAANKVANPVLQAMIDLEAQQGKSDTPGSLIDSVLMGTISSIAQGTEPQQSDYVETLLRDPTASHLFEALVRHAPEKTFQALWKLYFKTKLGRLCSHPVANFVVSKAIMRLDSSNLLEALQDIEPVSSKLIKAGRTGVLRSLVDRAVSIGAHEEAVSEMLCRVVDVEESTIQLLIPCLLTLKSRKAYSKSTGPTDDPEANPESTEPSIQGAVILQSMLKLSDPHNQRVVQCIHAQSTDEILELSRHPISSRILDVFLDSPSVPLRDKRKFLLSLIGSYHLLVDDRIGSRVGDRCWACADPFLREKIARSILPHEMTLSASYYGKYFARNLHLTMLKRDAASWRDMQRDQKKAAAGTSNVGAARVPPKADTNPATNANDSTHTKKRKRPTEEDEIDALFSKASNPRKSSGPPKDKGEPTAEPETIKTDDPQLNEVLGAIKKVSKKEGRKSKKL
;
A
#
# COMPACT_ATOMS: atom_id res chain seq x y z
N MET A 1 -78.78 11.37 26.69
CA MET A 1 -78.81 9.90 26.91
C MET A 1 -79.65 9.26 25.82
N PRO A 2 -79.37 8.03 25.34
CA PRO A 2 -78.14 7.20 25.41
C PRO A 2 -77.77 6.66 23.98
N ARG A 3 -76.71 5.90 23.63
CA ARG A 3 -75.83 4.87 24.24
C ARG A 3 -74.46 4.93 23.50
N GLU A 4 -73.28 4.94 24.10
CA GLU A 4 -72.51 3.91 24.84
C GLU A 4 -71.93 2.70 24.06
N HIS A 5 -70.59 2.67 24.04
CA HIS A 5 -69.62 1.57 24.16
C HIS A 5 -69.48 0.47 23.06
N ARG A 6 -68.26 0.34 22.51
CA ARG A 6 -67.25 -0.62 23.03
C ARG A 6 -65.86 -0.52 22.37
N LYS A 7 -64.86 -0.55 23.25
CA LYS A 7 -63.44 -0.83 23.01
C LYS A 7 -63.23 -2.19 22.32
N ARG A 8 -62.21 -2.30 21.46
CA ARG A 8 -61.45 -3.54 21.32
C ARG A 8 -59.95 -3.23 21.22
N GLY A 9 -59.22 -3.65 22.24
CA GLY A 9 -57.77 -3.68 22.26
C GLY A 9 -57.24 -5.12 22.25
N LYS A 10 -55.98 -5.23 21.82
CA LYS A 10 -54.97 -6.29 21.98
C LYS A 10 -55.21 -7.69 21.38
N LYS A 11 -54.33 -8.04 20.43
CA LYS A 11 -53.52 -9.27 20.51
C LYS A 11 -52.09 -8.98 20.02
N LYS A 12 -51.11 -9.32 20.85
CA LYS A 12 -49.67 -9.36 20.56
C LYS A 12 -49.29 -10.76 20.02
N LYS A 13 -48.20 -10.78 19.24
CA LYS A 13 -47.17 -11.83 19.10
C LYS A 13 -47.36 -12.87 17.98
N GLY A 14 -46.40 -12.89 17.05
CA GLY A 14 -46.10 -14.02 16.16
C GLY A 14 -45.44 -13.60 14.85
N ASN A 15 -44.16 -13.90 14.70
CA ASN A 15 -43.28 -13.74 13.53
C ASN A 15 -43.95 -13.84 12.15
N LYS A 16 -43.56 -12.91 11.26
CA LYS A 16 -43.40 -13.19 9.82
C LYS A 16 -42.37 -12.23 9.24
N GLU A 17 -41.11 -12.63 9.38
CA GLU A 17 -40.09 -12.31 8.39
C GLU A 17 -40.40 -13.04 7.08
N VAL A 18 -39.83 -12.51 5.99
CA VAL A 18 -39.68 -13.10 4.65
C VAL A 18 -40.90 -12.98 3.72
N ALA A 19 -40.90 -11.91 2.92
CA ALA A 19 -41.29 -11.94 1.50
C ALA A 19 -40.92 -10.60 0.84
N GLU A 20 -39.62 -10.40 0.56
CA GLU A 20 -39.13 -9.48 -0.49
C GLU A 20 -37.63 -9.77 -0.71
N HIS A 21 -37.34 -10.96 -1.22
CA HIS A 21 -36.07 -11.32 -1.85
C HIS A 21 -36.33 -12.51 -2.78
N GLU A 22 -36.85 -12.21 -3.97
CA GLU A 22 -36.69 -13.08 -5.13
C GLU A 22 -36.01 -12.23 -6.20
N ILE A 23 -34.73 -12.55 -6.46
CA ILE A 23 -34.17 -12.86 -7.77
C ILE A 23 -32.65 -13.05 -7.56
N GLU A 24 -32.16 -14.21 -8.00
CA GLU A 24 -30.76 -14.66 -8.09
C GLU A 24 -30.06 -15.20 -6.83
N GLN A 25 -30.58 -16.32 -6.33
CA GLN A 25 -29.76 -17.45 -5.91
C GLN A 25 -30.04 -18.61 -6.88
N GLN A 26 -29.08 -18.94 -7.75
CA GLN A 26 -29.02 -20.29 -8.31
C GLN A 26 -28.07 -21.10 -7.42
N ASN A 27 -28.66 -22.10 -6.77
CA ASN A 27 -28.04 -23.12 -5.98
C ASN A 27 -27.01 -23.91 -6.81
N GLU A 28 -25.83 -24.10 -6.23
CA GLU A 28 -25.02 -25.29 -6.43
C GLU A 28 -25.76 -26.47 -5.76
N GLU A 29 -26.49 -27.26 -6.54
CA GLU A 29 -26.99 -28.55 -6.10
C GLU A 29 -25.93 -29.63 -6.36
N HIS A 30 -25.39 -30.17 -5.26
CA HIS A 30 -24.76 -31.48 -5.24
C HIS A 30 -25.82 -32.54 -5.60
N HIS A 31 -25.78 -33.05 -6.82
CA HIS A 31 -26.39 -34.33 -7.16
C HIS A 31 -25.31 -35.42 -7.14
N GLU A 32 -25.22 -36.16 -6.04
CA GLU A 32 -24.75 -37.53 -6.07
C GLU A 32 -25.87 -38.39 -6.67
N GLU A 33 -25.68 -38.90 -7.89
CA GLU A 33 -26.29 -40.18 -8.25
C GLU A 33 -25.45 -40.91 -9.31
N SER A 34 -25.19 -42.17 -8.98
CA SER A 34 -24.47 -43.16 -9.78
C SER A 34 -25.19 -43.44 -11.09
N ASN A 35 -24.53 -43.24 -12.22
CA ASN A 35 -24.73 -44.12 -13.37
C ASN A 35 -23.44 -44.27 -14.17
N LEU A 36 -22.79 -45.41 -13.94
CA LEU A 36 -21.82 -45.99 -14.86
C LEU A 36 -22.51 -46.30 -16.19
N GLN A 37 -21.71 -46.25 -17.26
CA GLN A 37 -22.02 -46.77 -18.61
C GLN A 37 -22.84 -45.70 -19.41
N TRP A 38 -22.37 -45.10 -20.53
CA TRP A 38 -21.80 -45.70 -21.75
C TRP A 38 -20.74 -44.78 -22.40
N MET A 39 -19.59 -45.37 -22.76
CA MET A 39 -18.62 -44.80 -23.69
C MET A 39 -19.24 -44.75 -25.09
N GLU A 40 -19.45 -43.55 -25.62
CA GLU A 40 -19.30 -43.29 -27.06
C GLU A 40 -18.47 -42.02 -27.22
N MET A 41 -17.27 -42.18 -27.78
CA MET A 41 -16.38 -41.11 -28.18
C MET A 41 -17.08 -40.27 -29.26
N ASN A 42 -17.54 -39.08 -28.89
CA ASN A 42 -17.69 -37.98 -29.82
C ASN A 42 -16.53 -37.02 -29.56
N ASP A 43 -15.67 -36.88 -30.56
CA ASP A 43 -14.50 -35.98 -30.61
C ASP A 43 -14.96 -34.53 -30.85
N GLU A 44 -15.97 -34.09 -30.10
CA GLU A 44 -16.30 -32.67 -29.94
C GLU A 44 -15.50 -32.18 -28.74
N MET A 45 -14.57 -31.24 -28.96
CA MET A 45 -13.72 -30.64 -27.92
C MET A 45 -14.54 -30.36 -26.65
N ASN A 46 -14.34 -31.18 -25.62
CA ASN A 46 -14.97 -30.96 -24.33
C ASN A 46 -14.36 -29.68 -23.75
N LEU A 47 -15.08 -28.56 -23.88
CA LEU A 47 -14.68 -27.24 -23.39
C LEU A 47 -14.35 -27.25 -21.89
N GLU A 48 -14.87 -28.23 -21.14
CA GLU A 48 -14.63 -28.38 -19.71
C GLU A 48 -13.31 -29.10 -19.37
N ALA A 49 -12.74 -29.85 -20.33
CA ALA A 49 -11.51 -30.62 -20.16
C ALA A 49 -10.64 -30.50 -21.42
N SER A 50 -10.27 -29.27 -21.78
CA SER A 50 -9.51 -28.94 -22.99
C SER A 50 -8.17 -29.67 -23.12
N PHE A 51 -7.60 -30.14 -22.01
CA PHE A 51 -6.35 -30.91 -21.97
C PHE A 51 -6.54 -32.37 -21.48
N GLY A 52 -7.77 -32.81 -21.30
CA GLY A 52 -8.13 -34.10 -20.70
C GLY A 52 -8.30 -34.03 -19.17
N TYR A 53 -8.82 -35.12 -18.60
CA TYR A 53 -9.03 -35.26 -17.16
C TYR A 53 -7.79 -35.78 -16.45
N VAL A 54 -7.58 -35.32 -15.22
CA VAL A 54 -6.54 -35.85 -14.34
C VAL A 54 -6.98 -37.22 -13.81
N ASP A 55 -6.07 -38.18 -13.83
CA ASP A 55 -6.28 -39.51 -13.26
C ASP A 55 -6.65 -39.41 -11.75
N PRO A 56 -7.67 -40.14 -11.27
CA PRO A 56 -8.06 -40.16 -9.85
C PRO A 56 -6.91 -40.41 -8.87
N ASP A 57 -5.93 -41.25 -9.23
CA ASP A 57 -4.79 -41.57 -8.37
C ASP A 57 -3.84 -40.37 -8.26
N VAL A 58 -3.58 -39.69 -9.38
CA VAL A 58 -2.78 -38.46 -9.43
C VAL A 58 -3.48 -37.36 -8.63
N LYS A 59 -4.80 -37.23 -8.79
CA LYS A 59 -5.60 -36.27 -8.03
C LYS A 59 -5.57 -36.56 -6.52
N GLY A 60 -5.65 -37.83 -6.13
CA GLY A 60 -5.49 -38.27 -4.75
C GLY A 60 -4.12 -37.90 -4.17
N TYR A 61 -3.05 -38.12 -4.94
CA TYR A 61 -1.69 -37.74 -4.58
C TYR A 61 -1.57 -36.23 -4.33
N PHE A 62 -2.04 -35.38 -5.25
CA PHE A 62 -1.93 -33.93 -5.08
C PHE A 62 -2.76 -33.40 -3.90
N ARG A 63 -3.91 -34.02 -3.57
CA ARG A 63 -4.64 -33.67 -2.33
C ARG A 63 -3.82 -33.95 -1.07
N THR A 64 -3.06 -35.05 -1.04
CA THR A 64 -2.12 -35.33 0.06
C THR A 64 -0.99 -34.31 0.11
N VAL A 65 -0.49 -33.87 -1.05
CA VAL A 65 0.51 -32.79 -1.15
C VAL A 65 -0.01 -31.50 -0.55
N ASP A 66 -1.24 -31.10 -0.90
CA ASP A 66 -1.85 -29.86 -0.42
C ASP A 66 -2.05 -29.88 1.10
N ALA A 67 -2.61 -30.95 1.65
CA ALA A 67 -2.80 -31.11 3.09
C ALA A 67 -1.47 -30.93 3.84
N ARG A 68 -0.39 -31.54 3.34
CA ARG A 68 0.93 -31.42 3.95
C ARG A 68 1.50 -30.00 3.90
N ILE A 69 1.28 -29.28 2.80
CA ILE A 69 1.70 -27.87 2.67
C ILE A 69 0.89 -26.99 3.65
N GLN A 70 -0.42 -27.21 3.76
CA GLN A 70 -1.28 -26.48 4.69
C GLN A 70 -0.89 -26.68 6.15
N ASP A 71 -0.55 -27.92 6.54
CA ASP A 71 -0.04 -28.22 7.88
C ASP A 71 1.19 -27.36 8.22
N TRP A 72 2.15 -27.27 7.30
CA TRP A 72 3.36 -26.46 7.46
C TRP A 72 3.10 -24.94 7.47
N GLN A 73 1.98 -24.48 6.91
CA GLN A 73 1.56 -23.09 6.93
C GLN A 73 0.71 -22.74 8.16
N SER A 74 0.30 -23.72 8.95
CA SER A 74 -0.56 -23.50 10.10
C SER A 74 0.20 -22.76 11.23
N PRO A 75 -0.47 -21.85 11.96
CA PRO A 75 0.16 -21.12 13.07
C PRO A 75 0.60 -22.03 14.23
N GLU A 76 0.03 -23.23 14.32
CA GLU A 76 0.27 -24.21 15.38
C GLU A 76 1.60 -24.95 15.17
N TYR A 77 1.96 -25.21 13.90
CA TYR A 77 3.23 -25.85 13.52
C TYR A 77 4.47 -25.02 13.91
N GLY A 78 4.32 -23.69 14.04
CA GLY A 78 5.42 -22.78 14.34
C GLY A 78 5.81 -22.65 15.82
N ARG A 79 5.09 -23.29 16.75
CA ARG A 79 5.33 -23.15 18.19
C ARG A 79 6.09 -24.29 18.86
N ASP A 80 5.95 -25.53 18.40
CA ASP A 80 6.47 -26.70 19.12
C ASP A 80 7.54 -27.51 18.35
N ASP A 81 7.63 -27.46 17.01
CA ASP A 81 8.47 -28.38 16.22
C ASP A 81 9.73 -27.77 15.61
N ALA A 82 10.29 -26.70 16.18
CA ALA A 82 11.65 -26.27 15.83
C ALA A 82 12.73 -27.29 16.25
N ASP A 83 12.35 -28.33 17.01
CA ASP A 83 13.24 -29.36 17.58
C ASP A 83 13.04 -30.76 16.93
N GLU A 84 12.01 -30.96 16.08
CA GLU A 84 11.76 -32.22 15.39
C GLU A 84 12.10 -32.14 13.88
N GLY A 85 13.39 -32.17 13.56
CA GLY A 85 13.96 -32.78 12.34
C GLY A 85 13.48 -32.35 10.92
N ASN A 86 12.47 -31.50 10.75
CA ASN A 86 11.88 -31.18 9.45
C ASN A 86 12.52 -29.91 8.88
N THR A 87 13.68 -30.09 8.27
CA THR A 87 14.48 -29.01 7.71
C THR A 87 13.82 -28.40 6.47
N ASN A 88 14.15 -27.16 6.12
CA ASN A 88 13.74 -26.57 4.84
C ASN A 88 14.17 -27.40 3.63
N GLU A 89 15.18 -28.27 3.79
CA GLU A 89 15.65 -29.20 2.79
C GLU A 89 14.64 -30.35 2.56
N ASP A 90 14.06 -30.91 3.63
CA ASP A 90 13.02 -31.94 3.52
C ASP A 90 11.76 -31.41 2.81
N LYS A 91 11.36 -30.18 3.15
CA LYS A 91 10.26 -29.48 2.45
C LYS A 91 10.56 -29.27 0.97
N ARG A 92 11.82 -28.95 0.64
CA ARG A 92 12.26 -28.78 -0.76
C ARG A 92 12.25 -30.10 -1.51
N MET A 93 12.76 -31.18 -0.90
CA MET A 93 12.73 -32.52 -1.50
C MET A 93 11.30 -33.00 -1.76
N PHE A 94 10.39 -32.73 -0.82
CA PHE A 94 8.97 -33.04 -0.98
C PHE A 94 8.34 -32.33 -2.19
N LEU A 95 8.61 -31.03 -2.35
CA LEU A 95 8.12 -30.27 -3.50
C LEU A 95 8.72 -30.78 -4.83
N VAL A 96 10.01 -31.15 -4.85
CA VAL A 96 10.65 -31.73 -6.04
C VAL A 96 10.01 -33.06 -6.43
N ALA A 97 9.64 -33.91 -5.47
CA ALA A 97 8.92 -35.15 -5.75
C ALA A 97 7.53 -34.88 -6.37
N ALA A 98 6.77 -33.94 -5.81
CA ALA A 98 5.47 -33.55 -6.35
C ALA A 98 5.56 -32.95 -7.76
N LEU A 99 6.62 -32.18 -8.03
CA LEU A 99 6.90 -31.64 -9.36
C LEU A 99 7.26 -32.73 -10.37
N SER A 100 8.03 -33.73 -9.94
CA SER A 100 8.37 -34.87 -10.80
C SER A 100 7.12 -35.63 -11.24
N GLU A 101 6.13 -35.78 -10.34
CA GLU A 101 4.84 -36.42 -10.65
C GLU A 101 3.95 -35.55 -11.56
N SER A 102 4.12 -34.22 -11.54
CA SER A 102 3.41 -33.31 -12.45
C SER A 102 3.92 -33.32 -13.90
N SER A 103 5.11 -33.90 -14.14
CA SER A 103 5.78 -33.88 -15.43
C SER A 103 4.93 -34.51 -16.54
N GLY A 104 4.64 -33.75 -17.59
CA GLY A 104 3.78 -34.17 -18.70
C GLY A 104 2.28 -34.12 -18.43
N LYS A 105 1.86 -33.72 -17.22
CA LYS A 105 0.46 -33.57 -16.79
C LYS A 105 0.13 -32.13 -16.39
N GLU A 106 1.04 -31.18 -16.61
CA GLU A 106 0.96 -29.80 -16.11
C GLU A 106 -0.31 -29.09 -16.58
N LEU A 107 -0.65 -29.24 -17.86
CA LEU A 107 -1.85 -28.64 -18.46
C LEU A 107 -3.14 -29.22 -17.86
N GLN A 108 -3.22 -30.54 -17.70
CA GLN A 108 -4.37 -31.21 -17.08
C GLN A 108 -4.56 -30.76 -15.64
N LEU A 109 -3.47 -30.72 -14.87
CA LEU A 109 -3.48 -30.27 -13.47
C LEU A 109 -3.87 -28.78 -13.37
N ALA A 110 -3.41 -27.93 -14.29
CA ALA A 110 -3.75 -26.51 -14.31
C ALA A 110 -5.23 -26.26 -14.63
N THR A 111 -5.89 -27.19 -15.33
CA THR A 111 -7.32 -27.10 -15.68
C THR A 111 -8.24 -27.96 -14.81
N ASP A 112 -7.73 -28.71 -13.83
CA ASP A 112 -8.58 -29.43 -12.87
C ASP A 112 -8.96 -28.54 -11.67
N PRO A 113 -10.24 -28.55 -11.22
CA PRO A 113 -10.73 -27.70 -10.13
C PRO A 113 -9.98 -27.84 -8.81
N ASP A 114 -9.51 -29.06 -8.47
CA ASP A 114 -8.81 -29.28 -7.22
C ASP A 114 -7.32 -28.99 -7.43
N CYS A 115 -6.74 -29.57 -8.48
CA CYS A 115 -5.30 -29.51 -8.71
C CYS A 115 -4.82 -28.09 -9.06
N SER A 116 -5.64 -27.25 -9.68
CA SER A 116 -5.23 -25.87 -10.01
C SER A 116 -4.90 -25.05 -8.77
N VAL A 117 -5.69 -25.18 -7.70
CA VAL A 117 -5.46 -24.48 -6.43
C VAL A 117 -4.19 -24.98 -5.75
N ILE A 118 -3.95 -26.29 -5.83
CA ILE A 118 -2.76 -26.94 -5.28
C ILE A 118 -1.51 -26.46 -6.03
N LEU A 119 -1.57 -26.38 -7.36
CA LEU A 119 -0.50 -25.81 -8.18
C LEU A 119 -0.23 -24.34 -7.83
N GLU A 120 -1.27 -23.51 -7.67
CA GLU A 120 -1.09 -22.12 -7.21
C GLU A 120 -0.36 -22.06 -5.87
N ARG A 121 -0.71 -22.93 -4.91
CA ARG A 121 -0.06 -22.95 -3.59
C ARG A 121 1.40 -23.40 -3.69
N MET A 122 1.66 -24.43 -4.50
CA MET A 122 3.01 -24.94 -4.75
C MET A 122 3.88 -23.86 -5.39
N LEU A 123 3.38 -23.10 -6.37
CA LEU A 123 4.12 -22.05 -7.09
C LEU A 123 4.78 -21.02 -6.17
N HIS A 124 4.14 -20.65 -5.06
CA HIS A 124 4.73 -19.73 -4.07
C HIS A 124 5.96 -20.31 -3.35
N SER A 125 6.13 -21.63 -3.38
CA SER A 125 7.20 -22.35 -2.69
C SER A 125 8.22 -22.96 -3.66
N MET A 126 8.07 -22.74 -4.97
CA MET A 126 9.00 -23.21 -5.99
C MET A 126 10.21 -22.28 -6.11
N ASP A 127 11.36 -22.85 -6.51
CA ASP A 127 12.57 -22.06 -6.80
C ASP A 127 12.60 -21.55 -8.25
N ASP A 128 13.57 -20.68 -8.54
CA ASP A 128 13.71 -20.00 -9.83
C ASP A 128 13.88 -20.94 -11.03
N VAL A 129 14.44 -22.13 -10.83
CA VAL A 129 14.62 -23.11 -11.92
C VAL A 129 13.28 -23.78 -12.19
N VAL A 130 12.60 -24.23 -11.13
CA VAL A 130 11.31 -24.91 -11.24
C VAL A 130 10.25 -24.01 -11.85
N ILE A 131 10.11 -22.75 -11.39
CA ILE A 131 9.09 -21.84 -11.93
C ILE A 131 9.32 -21.62 -13.44
N ARG A 132 10.59 -21.54 -13.88
CA ARG A 132 10.92 -21.42 -15.32
C ARG A 132 10.57 -22.69 -16.10
N VAL A 133 10.87 -23.87 -15.58
CA VAL A 133 10.47 -25.14 -16.21
C VAL A 133 8.96 -25.22 -16.33
N PHE A 134 8.22 -24.90 -15.26
CA PHE A 134 6.77 -24.91 -15.28
C PHE A 134 6.20 -23.92 -16.30
N ALA A 135 6.71 -22.69 -16.35
CA ALA A 135 6.31 -21.70 -17.35
C ALA A 135 6.59 -22.19 -18.78
N ASP A 136 7.76 -22.79 -19.02
CA ASP A 136 8.14 -23.35 -20.31
C ASP A 136 7.19 -24.47 -20.77
N ARG A 137 6.73 -25.33 -19.85
CA ARG A 137 5.79 -26.43 -20.12
C ARG A 137 4.40 -25.99 -20.52
N LEU A 138 3.99 -24.77 -20.15
CA LEU A 138 2.69 -24.22 -20.52
C LEU A 138 2.73 -23.46 -21.87
N CYS A 139 3.92 -23.21 -22.43
CA CYS A 139 4.07 -22.51 -23.71
C CYS A 139 3.30 -23.20 -24.84
N GLY A 140 2.61 -22.41 -25.66
CA GLY A 140 1.73 -22.87 -26.73
C GLY A 140 0.28 -23.12 -26.29
N SER A 141 -0.02 -23.01 -25.00
CA SER A 141 -1.37 -23.22 -24.44
C SER A 141 -1.85 -22.05 -23.57
N TYR A 142 -1.10 -20.96 -23.44
CA TYR A 142 -1.46 -19.80 -22.62
C TYR A 142 -2.75 -19.12 -23.06
N VAL A 143 -3.06 -19.05 -24.36
CA VAL A 143 -4.35 -18.51 -24.83
C VAL A 143 -5.51 -19.34 -24.30
N GLN A 144 -5.41 -20.67 -24.37
CA GLN A 144 -6.45 -21.58 -23.87
C GLN A 144 -6.56 -21.53 -22.34
N LEU A 145 -5.43 -21.53 -21.64
CA LEU A 145 -5.39 -21.39 -20.19
C LEU A 145 -5.98 -20.06 -19.72
N ALA A 146 -5.75 -18.97 -20.46
CA ALA A 146 -6.26 -17.65 -20.12
C ALA A 146 -7.79 -17.58 -20.17
N HIS A 147 -8.43 -18.29 -21.10
CA HIS A 147 -9.90 -18.41 -21.18
C HIS A 147 -10.46 -19.46 -20.21
N HIS A 148 -9.62 -20.25 -19.55
CA HIS A 148 -10.06 -21.34 -18.69
C HIS A 148 -10.36 -20.86 -17.26
N ARG A 149 -11.50 -21.30 -16.70
CA ARG A 149 -11.98 -20.90 -15.36
C ARG A 149 -11.01 -21.20 -14.21
N PHE A 150 -10.19 -22.25 -14.35
CA PHE A 150 -9.16 -22.63 -13.37
C PHE A 150 -7.74 -22.28 -13.86
N GLY A 151 -7.47 -22.44 -15.16
CA GLY A 151 -6.14 -22.24 -15.74
C GLY A 151 -5.70 -20.78 -15.68
N SER A 152 -6.66 -19.85 -15.83
CA SER A 152 -6.41 -18.42 -15.71
C SER A 152 -5.87 -18.02 -14.33
N HIS A 153 -6.29 -18.69 -13.25
CA HIS A 153 -5.77 -18.45 -11.91
C HIS A 153 -4.33 -18.96 -11.75
N VAL A 154 -4.01 -20.10 -12.36
CA VAL A 154 -2.64 -20.63 -12.43
C VAL A 154 -1.73 -19.64 -13.18
N CYS A 155 -2.17 -19.11 -14.33
CA CYS A 155 -1.40 -18.10 -15.07
C CYS A 155 -1.18 -16.81 -14.24
N GLN A 156 -2.21 -16.32 -13.55
CA GLN A 156 -2.09 -15.13 -12.69
C GLN A 156 -1.06 -15.35 -11.57
N THR A 157 -1.13 -16.50 -10.89
CA THR A 157 -0.20 -16.85 -9.81
C THR A 157 1.21 -17.05 -10.34
N LEU A 158 1.38 -17.66 -11.52
CA LEU A 158 2.67 -17.76 -12.20
C LEU A 158 3.29 -16.37 -12.44
N PHE A 159 2.53 -15.41 -12.97
CA PHE A 159 3.01 -14.05 -13.18
C PHE A 159 3.34 -13.32 -11.87
N GLU A 160 2.55 -13.55 -10.82
CA GLU A 160 2.80 -12.99 -9.48
C GLU A 160 4.16 -13.47 -8.93
N VAL A 161 4.44 -14.78 -8.98
CA VAL A 161 5.71 -15.33 -8.46
C VAL A 161 6.91 -15.02 -9.36
N ALA A 162 6.69 -14.96 -10.69
CA ALA A 162 7.72 -14.65 -11.68
C ALA A 162 8.34 -13.27 -11.48
N ALA A 163 7.61 -12.31 -10.90
CA ALA A 163 8.10 -10.96 -10.61
C ALA A 163 9.38 -10.97 -9.75
N SER A 164 9.47 -11.87 -8.78
CA SER A 164 10.65 -11.99 -7.92
C SER A 164 11.85 -12.58 -8.66
N THR A 165 11.61 -13.58 -9.52
CA THR A 165 12.62 -14.23 -10.36
C THR A 165 13.18 -13.26 -11.38
N ILE A 166 12.33 -12.55 -12.13
CA ILE A 166 12.74 -11.52 -13.10
C ILE A 166 13.57 -10.42 -12.43
N SER A 167 13.17 -10.01 -11.23
CA SER A 167 13.89 -9.02 -10.43
C SER A 167 15.31 -9.52 -10.05
N ARG A 168 15.49 -10.81 -9.77
CA ARG A 168 16.81 -11.42 -9.55
C ARG A 168 17.61 -11.51 -10.85
N GLU A 169 17.00 -11.99 -11.94
CA GLU A 169 17.63 -12.10 -13.27
C GLU A 169 18.11 -10.74 -13.79
N THR A 170 17.30 -9.69 -13.64
CA THR A 170 17.65 -8.32 -14.05
C THR A 170 18.86 -7.77 -13.29
N ARG A 171 19.12 -8.28 -12.08
CA ARG A 171 20.32 -7.94 -11.29
C ARG A 171 21.50 -8.89 -11.56
N GLY A 172 21.43 -9.71 -12.61
CA GLY A 172 22.45 -10.68 -13.00
C GLY A 172 22.48 -11.95 -12.16
N ARG A 173 21.47 -12.20 -11.31
CA ARG A 173 21.37 -13.42 -10.49
C ARG A 173 20.45 -14.43 -11.18
N ILE A 174 21.02 -15.25 -12.05
CA ILE A 174 20.29 -16.29 -12.79
C ILE A 174 20.60 -17.65 -12.16
N ALA A 175 19.58 -18.33 -11.66
CA ALA A 175 19.73 -19.69 -11.17
C ALA A 175 20.02 -20.65 -12.33
N LYS A 176 20.92 -21.61 -12.12
CA LYS A 176 21.26 -22.64 -13.13
C LYS A 176 20.73 -24.00 -12.67
N PRO A 177 20.24 -24.85 -13.58
CA PRO A 177 19.94 -26.24 -13.27
C PRO A 177 21.21 -26.95 -12.74
N THR A 178 21.04 -27.84 -11.75
CA THR A 178 22.14 -28.63 -11.17
C THR A 178 22.58 -29.77 -12.08
N ASP A 179 21.65 -30.35 -12.83
CA ASP A 179 21.87 -31.46 -13.76
C ASP A 179 21.68 -30.94 -15.19
N SER A 180 22.80 -30.78 -15.90
CA SER A 180 22.76 -30.53 -17.34
C SER A 180 22.84 -31.88 -18.02
N ASP A 181 21.68 -32.50 -18.25
CA ASP A 181 21.60 -33.62 -19.17
C ASP A 181 21.81 -33.06 -20.58
N ASP A 182 22.81 -33.55 -21.33
CA ASP A 182 23.18 -33.01 -22.66
C ASP A 182 22.03 -33.12 -23.69
N ASN A 183 21.00 -33.93 -23.38
CA ASN A 183 19.77 -34.07 -24.18
C ASN A 183 18.64 -33.11 -23.75
N ALA A 184 18.73 -32.45 -22.61
CA ALA A 184 17.74 -31.48 -22.15
C ALA A 184 18.08 -30.11 -22.77
N GLY A 185 17.15 -29.55 -23.54
CA GLY A 185 17.34 -28.26 -24.20
C GLY A 185 17.69 -27.10 -23.26
N VAL A 186 18.04 -25.95 -23.82
CA VAL A 186 18.43 -24.76 -23.03
C VAL A 186 17.21 -24.17 -22.34
N LEU A 187 17.21 -24.20 -20.99
CA LEU A 187 16.16 -23.54 -20.19
C LEU A 187 16.29 -22.03 -20.30
N ARG A 188 15.31 -21.41 -20.96
CA ARG A 188 15.17 -19.96 -21.11
C ARG A 188 15.12 -19.26 -19.75
N THR A 189 15.56 -18.00 -19.72
CA THR A 189 15.34 -17.12 -18.56
C THR A 189 13.85 -16.84 -18.39
N MET A 190 13.43 -16.48 -17.18
CA MET A 190 12.04 -16.08 -16.92
C MET A 190 11.66 -14.86 -17.77
N THR A 191 12.61 -13.94 -17.97
CA THR A 191 12.46 -12.77 -18.85
C THR A 191 12.12 -13.18 -20.29
N GLU A 192 12.85 -14.13 -20.86
CA GLU A 192 12.59 -14.65 -22.22
C GLU A 192 11.26 -15.42 -22.28
N LEU A 193 10.93 -16.21 -21.25
CA LEU A 193 9.67 -16.93 -21.18
C LEU A 193 8.48 -15.97 -21.15
N VAL A 194 8.51 -14.91 -20.34
CA VAL A 194 7.46 -13.88 -20.33
C VAL A 194 7.34 -13.18 -21.69
N THR A 195 8.44 -13.01 -22.40
CA THR A 195 8.41 -12.46 -23.77
C THR A 195 7.66 -13.40 -24.71
N VAL A 196 7.97 -14.70 -24.69
CA VAL A 196 7.28 -15.73 -25.49
C VAL A 196 5.80 -15.82 -25.15
N ILE A 197 5.46 -15.82 -23.86
CA ILE A 197 4.07 -15.83 -23.38
C ILE A 197 3.32 -14.60 -23.88
N SER A 198 3.97 -13.43 -23.85
CA SER A 198 3.40 -12.19 -24.35
C SER A 198 3.12 -12.28 -25.85
N GLU A 199 4.05 -12.81 -26.64
CA GLU A 199 3.87 -13.02 -28.08
C GLU A 199 2.75 -13.99 -28.41
N GLU A 200 2.54 -15.01 -27.58
CA GLU A 200 1.44 -15.96 -27.72
C GLU A 200 0.07 -15.32 -27.44
N LEU A 201 -0.03 -14.50 -26.39
CA LEU A 201 -1.28 -13.87 -25.96
C LEU A 201 -1.64 -12.64 -26.80
N LEU A 202 -0.65 -11.97 -27.40
CA LEU A 202 -0.82 -10.69 -28.11
C LEU A 202 -1.92 -10.75 -29.19
N PRO A 203 -1.98 -11.75 -30.10
CA PRO A 203 -3.02 -11.78 -31.15
C PRO A 203 -4.46 -11.89 -30.62
N SER A 204 -4.64 -12.40 -29.41
CA SER A 204 -5.96 -12.63 -28.80
C SER A 204 -6.42 -11.50 -27.87
N VAL A 205 -5.71 -10.37 -27.82
CA VAL A 205 -6.01 -9.26 -26.88
C VAL A 205 -7.44 -8.75 -26.97
N SER A 206 -7.98 -8.58 -28.18
CA SER A 206 -9.36 -8.10 -28.39
C SER A 206 -10.43 -9.08 -27.89
N GLN A 207 -10.12 -10.37 -27.83
CA GLN A 207 -10.99 -11.40 -27.26
C GLN A 207 -10.81 -11.47 -25.74
N LEU A 208 -9.57 -11.55 -25.28
CA LEU A 208 -9.20 -11.69 -23.87
C LEU A 208 -9.68 -10.51 -23.02
N ILE A 209 -9.71 -9.29 -23.56
CA ILE A 209 -10.16 -8.10 -22.80
C ILE A 209 -11.64 -8.18 -22.40
N LEU A 210 -12.46 -8.90 -23.17
CA LEU A 210 -13.88 -9.10 -22.91
C LEU A 210 -14.16 -10.40 -22.15
N ASP A 211 -13.19 -11.31 -22.09
CA ASP A 211 -13.33 -12.60 -21.41
C ASP A 211 -13.21 -12.44 -19.88
N PRO A 212 -14.17 -12.95 -19.08
CA PRO A 212 -14.15 -12.82 -17.62
C PRO A 212 -12.91 -13.41 -16.94
N PHE A 213 -12.21 -14.36 -17.57
CA PHE A 213 -10.99 -14.98 -17.05
C PHE A 213 -9.74 -14.34 -17.68
N GLY A 214 -9.76 -14.19 -19.01
CA GLY A 214 -8.68 -13.66 -19.82
C GLY A 214 -8.30 -12.23 -19.46
N ALA A 215 -9.27 -11.39 -19.11
CA ALA A 215 -9.03 -10.01 -18.71
C ALA A 215 -8.14 -9.93 -17.45
N HIS A 216 -8.31 -10.85 -16.50
CA HIS A 216 -7.48 -10.92 -15.29
C HIS A 216 -6.06 -11.43 -15.57
N VAL A 217 -5.90 -12.33 -16.56
CA VAL A 217 -4.59 -12.80 -17.02
C VAL A 217 -3.84 -11.68 -17.73
N LEU A 218 -4.50 -10.98 -18.65
CA LEU A 218 -3.94 -9.78 -19.31
C LEU A 218 -3.50 -8.74 -18.29
N LEU A 219 -4.35 -8.44 -17.31
CA LEU A 219 -4.02 -7.46 -16.29
C LEU A 219 -2.81 -7.88 -15.44
N SER A 220 -2.75 -9.14 -15.02
CA SER A 220 -1.59 -9.66 -14.30
C SER A 220 -0.30 -9.60 -15.13
N LEU A 221 -0.38 -9.90 -16.43
CA LEU A 221 0.75 -9.78 -17.35
C LEU A 221 1.19 -8.31 -17.52
N LEU A 222 0.25 -7.38 -17.75
CA LEU A 222 0.56 -5.96 -17.87
C LEU A 222 1.21 -5.40 -16.60
N VAL A 223 0.76 -5.84 -15.42
CA VAL A 223 1.38 -5.47 -14.13
C VAL A 223 2.78 -6.07 -13.98
N LEU A 224 3.02 -7.29 -14.47
CA LEU A 224 4.35 -7.89 -14.50
C LEU A 224 5.30 -7.11 -15.42
N LEU A 225 4.83 -6.75 -16.61
CA LEU A 225 5.59 -5.96 -17.59
C LEU A 225 5.85 -4.53 -17.11
N ALA A 226 4.88 -3.91 -16.45
CA ALA A 226 4.94 -2.55 -15.94
C ALA A 226 4.43 -2.45 -14.48
N PRO A 227 5.27 -2.75 -13.48
CA PRO A 227 4.89 -2.78 -12.06
C PRO A 227 4.41 -1.45 -11.45
N LYS A 228 4.47 -0.35 -12.23
CA LYS A 228 4.02 0.98 -11.82
C LYS A 228 2.52 1.19 -12.03
N ILE A 229 1.86 0.42 -12.90
CA ILE A 229 0.42 0.56 -13.23
C ILE A 229 -0.48 0.41 -11.99
N THR A 230 -0.03 -0.32 -10.97
CA THR A 230 -0.80 -0.49 -9.73
C THR A 230 -0.39 0.46 -8.62
N ARG A 231 0.59 1.36 -8.81
CA ARG A 231 1.05 2.24 -7.73
C ARG A 231 0.29 3.56 -7.74
N HIS A 232 -0.42 3.87 -6.66
CA HIS A 232 -0.92 5.24 -6.46
C HIS A 232 0.28 6.16 -6.12
N PRO A 233 0.36 7.39 -6.66
CA PRO A 233 1.45 8.32 -6.35
C PRO A 233 1.64 8.55 -4.84
N ASP A 234 0.54 8.54 -4.10
CA ASP A 234 0.51 8.84 -2.65
C ASP A 234 0.59 7.62 -1.72
N SER A 235 0.72 6.39 -2.25
CA SER A 235 0.81 5.18 -1.42
C SER A 235 1.98 4.28 -1.79
N SER A 236 2.77 3.90 -0.78
CA SER A 236 3.82 2.89 -0.88
C SER A 236 3.28 1.48 -1.18
N HIS A 237 1.97 1.27 -1.05
CA HIS A 237 1.32 -0.01 -1.30
C HIS A 237 0.68 -0.07 -2.69
N PRO A 238 0.80 -1.20 -3.40
CA PRO A 238 0.14 -1.41 -4.68
C PRO A 238 -1.38 -1.44 -4.51
N ASN A 239 -2.10 -0.80 -5.43
CA ASN A 239 -3.54 -0.82 -5.54
C ASN A 239 -3.99 -2.19 -6.09
N THR A 240 -4.21 -3.12 -5.17
CA THR A 240 -4.67 -4.48 -5.48
C THR A 240 -6.12 -4.52 -6.00
N SER A 241 -6.88 -3.42 -5.89
CA SER A 241 -8.27 -3.37 -6.33
C SER A 241 -8.46 -3.44 -7.85
N LEU A 242 -7.43 -3.06 -8.63
CA LEU A 242 -7.44 -3.23 -10.08
C LEU A 242 -7.30 -4.72 -10.44
N ILE A 243 -6.37 -5.43 -9.81
CA ILE A 243 -6.00 -6.81 -10.17
C ILE A 243 -7.05 -7.82 -9.66
N ARG A 244 -7.59 -7.62 -8.46
CA ARG A 244 -8.43 -8.61 -7.79
C ARG A 244 -9.72 -8.00 -7.26
N SER A 245 -10.84 -8.61 -7.65
CA SER A 245 -12.15 -8.25 -7.11
C SER A 245 -12.27 -8.60 -5.62
N LYS A 246 -13.16 -7.90 -4.89
CA LYS A 246 -13.44 -8.21 -3.47
C LYS A 246 -13.92 -9.65 -3.27
N LYS A 247 -14.70 -10.19 -4.22
CA LYS A 247 -15.18 -11.57 -4.19
C LYS A 247 -14.04 -12.57 -4.34
N SER A 248 -13.10 -12.33 -5.27
CA SER A 248 -11.92 -13.16 -5.46
C SER A 248 -10.98 -13.11 -4.25
N ALA A 249 -10.78 -11.92 -3.66
CA ALA A 249 -10.01 -11.78 -2.43
C ALA A 249 -10.62 -12.55 -1.25
N ALA A 250 -11.95 -12.51 -1.09
CA ALA A 250 -12.66 -13.28 -0.08
C ALA A 250 -12.55 -14.79 -0.32
N TYR A 251 -12.68 -15.25 -1.58
CA TYR A 251 -12.49 -16.65 -1.93
C TYR A 251 -11.09 -17.16 -1.58
N LYS A 252 -10.02 -16.44 -2.01
CA LYS A 252 -8.64 -16.82 -1.65
C LYS A 252 -8.40 -16.81 -0.14
N SER A 253 -9.01 -15.90 0.61
CA SER A 253 -8.88 -15.90 2.07
C SER A 253 -9.49 -17.15 2.74
N ARG A 254 -10.47 -17.79 2.09
CA ARG A 254 -11.06 -19.06 2.55
C ARG A 254 -10.20 -20.28 2.20
N GLN A 255 -9.38 -20.17 1.16
CA GLN A 255 -8.46 -21.23 0.69
C GLN A 255 -7.16 -21.34 1.52
N GLY A 256 -7.06 -20.61 2.65
CA GLY A 256 -5.89 -20.65 3.53
C GLY A 256 -4.73 -19.75 3.08
N SER A 257 -3.56 -19.98 3.68
CA SER A 257 -2.37 -19.16 3.44
C SER A 257 -1.74 -19.46 2.08
N MET A 258 -1.65 -18.47 1.19
CA MET A 258 -0.92 -18.57 -0.08
C MET A 258 0.46 -17.91 0.07
N LYS A 259 1.26 -18.42 1.02
CA LYS A 259 2.61 -17.93 1.30
C LYS A 259 3.62 -19.04 1.09
N SER A 260 4.84 -18.66 0.71
CA SER A 260 5.94 -19.62 0.59
C SER A 260 6.21 -20.31 1.93
N ILE A 261 6.36 -21.63 1.91
CA ILE A 261 6.76 -22.41 3.10
C ILE A 261 8.27 -22.35 3.37
N LEU A 262 9.05 -21.82 2.43
CA LEU A 262 10.51 -21.82 2.46
C LEU A 262 11.11 -20.45 2.85
N SER A 263 10.34 -19.36 2.76
CA SER A 263 10.82 -18.01 3.08
C SER A 263 10.53 -17.62 4.53
N SER A 264 11.53 -17.05 5.23
CA SER A 264 11.31 -16.34 6.49
C SER A 264 10.65 -14.97 6.24
N GLU A 265 9.80 -14.50 7.15
CA GLU A 265 9.00 -13.27 7.02
C GLU A 265 9.82 -11.97 6.80
N THR A 266 11.15 -12.06 6.79
CA THR A 266 12.11 -10.96 6.65
C THR A 266 12.40 -10.50 5.22
N ASP A 267 11.98 -11.21 4.18
CA ASP A 267 12.21 -10.80 2.77
C ASP A 267 11.15 -9.81 2.25
N GLN A 268 10.84 -8.78 3.04
CA GLN A 268 9.92 -7.72 2.62
C GLN A 268 10.58 -6.71 1.66
N ILE A 269 10.02 -6.67 0.45
CA ILE A 269 9.88 -5.51 -0.45
C ILE A 269 11.21 -4.84 -0.83
N SER A 270 12.05 -5.56 -1.59
CA SER A 270 12.87 -4.87 -2.57
C SER A 270 11.96 -4.34 -3.68
N THR A 271 12.19 -3.11 -4.15
CA THR A 271 11.48 -2.59 -5.31
C THR A 271 11.62 -3.58 -6.47
N THR A 272 10.49 -4.03 -7.01
CA THR A 272 10.47 -4.90 -8.19
C THR A 272 11.15 -4.16 -9.33
N VAL A 273 12.28 -4.70 -9.81
CA VAL A 273 13.01 -4.19 -10.95
C VAL A 273 12.70 -5.12 -12.12
N VAL A 274 12.37 -4.54 -13.28
CA VAL A 274 12.07 -5.28 -14.50
C VAL A 274 12.96 -4.79 -15.64
N PRO A 275 13.24 -5.62 -16.67
CA PRO A 275 14.02 -5.23 -17.83
C PRO A 275 13.40 -4.08 -18.61
N GLU A 276 14.22 -3.27 -19.29
CA GLU A 276 13.71 -2.16 -20.11
C GLU A 276 12.88 -2.62 -21.31
N SER A 277 13.21 -3.78 -21.88
CA SER A 277 12.48 -4.39 -23.00
C SER A 277 11.01 -4.67 -22.70
N PHE A 278 10.64 -4.83 -21.43
CA PHE A 278 9.24 -5.04 -21.03
C PHE A 278 8.36 -3.83 -21.34
N LYS A 279 8.93 -2.61 -21.37
CA LYS A 279 8.19 -1.42 -21.78
C LYS A 279 7.77 -1.51 -23.24
N ASP A 280 8.65 -2.03 -24.10
CA ASP A 280 8.38 -2.19 -25.53
C ASP A 280 7.32 -3.27 -25.76
N ILE A 281 7.40 -4.40 -25.03
CA ILE A 281 6.36 -5.44 -25.06
C ILE A 281 5.01 -4.86 -24.62
N ALA A 282 4.97 -4.12 -23.52
CA ALA A 282 3.74 -3.52 -23.02
C ALA A 282 3.16 -2.48 -24.01
N ALA A 283 4.00 -1.72 -24.72
CA ALA A 283 3.58 -0.81 -25.78
C ALA A 283 2.86 -1.54 -26.92
N ARG A 284 3.36 -2.72 -27.33
CA ARG A 284 2.73 -3.53 -28.40
C ARG A 284 1.29 -3.91 -28.08
N TYR A 285 0.94 -4.14 -26.81
CA TYR A 285 -0.45 -4.40 -26.40
C TYR A 285 -1.37 -3.19 -26.64
N ILE A 286 -0.90 -1.97 -26.37
CA ILE A 286 -1.65 -0.73 -26.62
C ILE A 286 -1.80 -0.52 -28.13
N ASP A 287 -0.69 -0.64 -28.86
CA ASP A 287 -0.66 -0.40 -30.31
C ASP A 287 -1.58 -1.40 -31.03
N LEU A 288 -1.53 -2.69 -30.68
CA LEU A 288 -2.43 -3.69 -31.25
C LEU A 288 -3.90 -3.42 -30.91
N LEU A 289 -4.21 -3.00 -29.67
CA LEU A 289 -5.60 -2.66 -29.32
C LEU A 289 -6.11 -1.49 -30.17
N ARG A 290 -5.28 -0.46 -30.37
CA ARG A 290 -5.62 0.71 -31.20
C ARG A 290 -5.77 0.36 -32.69
N GLU A 291 -4.99 -0.59 -33.19
CA GLU A 291 -5.05 -1.03 -34.60
C GLU A 291 -6.21 -1.98 -34.88
N SER A 292 -6.54 -2.86 -33.93
CA SER A 292 -7.53 -3.94 -34.11
C SER A 292 -8.95 -3.57 -33.70
N THR A 293 -9.13 -2.52 -32.89
CA THR A 293 -10.41 -2.16 -32.26
C THR A 293 -10.81 -0.75 -32.65
N ASP A 294 -12.07 -0.56 -33.05
CA ASP A 294 -12.55 0.78 -33.42
C ASP A 294 -12.83 1.68 -32.19
N ALA A 295 -12.95 2.99 -32.41
CA ALA A 295 -13.17 3.93 -31.31
C ALA A 295 -14.52 3.73 -30.58
N ASN A 296 -15.55 3.18 -31.23
CA ASN A 296 -16.83 2.86 -30.60
C ASN A 296 -16.73 1.61 -29.72
N GLU A 297 -15.97 0.61 -30.13
CA GLU A 297 -15.67 -0.59 -29.34
C GLU A 297 -14.86 -0.23 -28.08
N ILE A 298 -13.83 0.62 -28.22
CA ILE A 298 -13.07 1.15 -27.06
C ILE A 298 -14.02 1.89 -26.08
N ARG A 299 -15.00 2.64 -26.61
CA ARG A 299 -16.03 3.30 -25.79
C ARG A 299 -16.96 2.31 -25.11
N ALA A 300 -17.28 1.18 -25.75
CA ALA A 300 -18.08 0.12 -25.15
C ALA A 300 -17.34 -0.56 -23.98
N PHE A 301 -16.02 -0.68 -24.06
CA PHE A 301 -15.19 -1.22 -22.96
C PHE A 301 -15.27 -0.36 -21.70
N ALA A 302 -15.53 0.94 -21.83
CA ALA A 302 -15.61 1.84 -20.69
C ALA A 302 -16.71 1.46 -19.68
N ALA A 303 -17.86 0.99 -20.15
CA ALA A 303 -18.98 0.57 -19.29
C ALA A 303 -18.99 -0.93 -18.99
N ASN A 304 -18.11 -1.72 -19.64
CA ASN A 304 -18.04 -3.16 -19.47
C ASN A 304 -17.23 -3.51 -18.20
N LYS A 305 -17.82 -4.26 -17.26
CA LYS A 305 -17.19 -4.61 -15.97
C LYS A 305 -15.92 -5.45 -16.09
N VAL A 306 -15.77 -6.20 -17.18
CA VAL A 306 -14.63 -7.08 -17.44
C VAL A 306 -13.51 -6.30 -18.14
N ALA A 307 -13.84 -5.55 -19.19
CA ALA A 307 -12.84 -4.81 -19.98
C ALA A 307 -12.32 -3.54 -19.30
N ASN A 308 -13.15 -2.88 -18.47
CA ASN A 308 -12.84 -1.60 -17.87
C ASN A 308 -11.54 -1.59 -17.04
N PRO A 309 -11.24 -2.56 -16.15
CA PRO A 309 -9.97 -2.61 -15.44
C PRO A 309 -8.75 -2.74 -16.35
N VAL A 310 -8.85 -3.52 -17.44
CA VAL A 310 -7.77 -3.68 -18.42
C VAL A 310 -7.55 -2.36 -19.18
N LEU A 311 -8.63 -1.70 -19.59
CA LEU A 311 -8.56 -0.41 -20.26
C LEU A 311 -7.95 0.68 -19.34
N GLN A 312 -8.30 0.69 -18.05
CA GLN A 312 -7.65 1.57 -17.05
C GLN A 312 -6.14 1.34 -16.99
N ALA A 313 -5.70 0.07 -16.96
CA ALA A 313 -4.29 -0.29 -16.94
C ALA A 313 -3.55 0.13 -18.21
N MET A 314 -4.18 -0.04 -19.37
CA MET A 314 -3.60 0.37 -20.66
C MET A 314 -3.51 1.90 -20.80
N ILE A 315 -4.48 2.67 -20.27
CA ILE A 315 -4.41 4.14 -20.23
C ILE A 315 -3.27 4.62 -19.33
N ASP A 316 -3.08 4.02 -18.16
CA ASP A 316 -1.95 4.35 -17.28
C ASP A 316 -0.62 4.04 -17.98
N LEU A 317 -0.53 2.87 -18.63
CA LEU A 317 0.65 2.50 -19.40
C LEU A 317 0.94 3.47 -20.56
N GLU A 318 -0.08 3.87 -21.33
CA GLU A 318 0.05 4.87 -22.39
C GLU A 318 0.54 6.23 -21.84
N ALA A 319 0.08 6.61 -20.65
CA ALA A 319 0.52 7.81 -19.95
C ALA A 319 1.97 7.72 -19.48
N GLN A 320 2.40 6.57 -18.95
CA GLN A 320 3.78 6.33 -18.55
C GLN A 320 4.75 6.36 -19.75
N GLN A 321 4.27 6.07 -20.95
CA GLN A 321 5.01 6.20 -22.20
C GLN A 321 5.00 7.62 -22.78
N GLY A 322 4.26 8.56 -22.17
CA GLY A 322 4.12 9.93 -22.67
C GLY A 322 3.30 10.05 -23.96
N LYS A 323 2.48 9.04 -24.29
CA LYS A 323 1.67 8.99 -25.52
C LYS A 323 0.22 9.46 -25.34
N SER A 324 -0.19 9.83 -24.12
CA SER A 324 -1.57 10.25 -23.84
C SER A 324 -2.03 11.49 -24.64
N ASP A 325 -1.12 12.40 -25.01
CA ASP A 325 -1.42 13.62 -25.77
C ASP A 325 -1.44 13.42 -27.29
N THR A 326 -1.36 12.17 -27.76
CA THR A 326 -1.40 11.86 -29.18
C THR A 326 -2.85 11.74 -29.69
N PRO A 327 -3.20 12.32 -30.85
CA PRO A 327 -4.48 12.07 -31.50
C PRO A 327 -4.72 10.56 -31.73
N GLY A 328 -5.91 10.09 -31.38
CA GLY A 328 -6.23 8.66 -31.42
C GLY A 328 -5.57 7.83 -30.30
N SER A 329 -5.11 8.47 -29.22
CA SER A 329 -4.77 7.76 -27.97
C SER A 329 -6.00 7.07 -27.39
N LEU A 330 -5.80 6.17 -26.41
CA LEU A 330 -6.92 5.52 -25.71
C LEU A 330 -7.79 6.55 -24.99
N ILE A 331 -7.16 7.55 -24.36
CA ILE A 331 -7.86 8.67 -23.74
C ILE A 331 -8.69 9.45 -24.77
N ASP A 332 -8.10 9.76 -25.93
CA ASP A 332 -8.80 10.49 -27.00
C ASP A 332 -10.00 9.70 -27.54
N SER A 333 -9.83 8.40 -27.73
CA SER A 333 -10.88 7.49 -28.22
C SER A 333 -12.09 7.47 -27.27
N VAL A 334 -11.83 7.33 -25.96
CA VAL A 334 -12.87 7.37 -24.92
C VAL A 334 -13.50 8.77 -24.82
N LEU A 335 -12.71 9.83 -24.93
CA LEU A 335 -13.18 11.22 -24.85
C LEU A 335 -13.71 11.79 -26.17
N MET A 336 -14.19 10.94 -27.07
CA MET A 336 -14.85 11.35 -28.33
C MET A 336 -13.97 12.28 -29.20
N GLY A 337 -12.66 12.07 -29.24
CA GLY A 337 -11.76 12.89 -30.05
C GLY A 337 -11.43 14.26 -29.45
N THR A 338 -11.55 14.44 -28.14
CA THR A 338 -11.26 15.73 -27.46
C THR A 338 -9.81 16.19 -27.71
N ILE A 339 -8.83 15.29 -27.62
CA ILE A 339 -7.40 15.59 -27.86
C ILE A 339 -7.19 15.91 -29.34
N SER A 340 -7.78 15.12 -30.23
CA SER A 340 -7.77 15.39 -31.67
C SER A 340 -8.35 16.76 -32.00
N SER A 341 -9.47 17.14 -31.38
CA SER A 341 -10.12 18.45 -31.58
C SER A 341 -9.24 19.61 -31.11
N ILE A 342 -8.64 19.49 -29.92
CA ILE A 342 -7.72 20.49 -29.37
C ILE A 342 -6.48 20.63 -30.27
N ALA A 343 -5.93 19.52 -30.75
CA ALA A 343 -4.77 19.52 -31.65
C ALA A 343 -5.07 20.20 -32.99
N GLN A 344 -6.30 20.07 -33.49
CA GLN A 344 -6.78 20.74 -34.70
C GLN A 344 -7.23 22.20 -34.47
N GLY A 345 -7.14 22.71 -33.24
CA GLY A 345 -7.58 24.07 -32.90
C GLY A 345 -9.11 24.25 -32.86
N THR A 346 -9.86 23.15 -32.80
CA THR A 346 -11.33 23.17 -32.67
C THR A 346 -11.72 23.10 -31.19
N GLU A 347 -12.72 23.90 -30.79
CA GLU A 347 -13.24 23.82 -29.42
C GLU A 347 -13.97 22.48 -29.19
N PRO A 348 -13.58 21.69 -28.17
CA PRO A 348 -14.28 20.46 -27.83
C PRO A 348 -15.72 20.73 -27.42
N GLN A 349 -16.65 19.92 -27.92
CA GLN A 349 -18.06 20.02 -27.58
C GLN A 349 -18.44 19.03 -26.47
N GLN A 350 -19.48 19.38 -25.72
CA GLN A 350 -20.01 18.50 -24.69
C GLN A 350 -20.66 17.26 -25.34
N SER A 351 -20.26 16.08 -24.88
CA SER A 351 -20.82 14.78 -25.28
C SER A 351 -21.67 14.17 -24.17
N ASP A 352 -22.89 13.72 -24.53
CA ASP A 352 -23.81 12.99 -23.64
C ASP A 352 -23.25 11.65 -23.18
N TYR A 353 -22.48 10.97 -24.04
CA TYR A 353 -21.79 9.73 -23.69
C TYR A 353 -20.79 9.97 -22.55
N VAL A 354 -19.91 10.98 -22.68
CA VAL A 354 -18.91 11.32 -21.65
C VAL A 354 -19.59 11.78 -20.36
N GLU A 355 -20.71 12.50 -20.44
CA GLU A 355 -21.49 12.87 -19.26
C GLU A 355 -22.10 11.64 -18.56
N THR A 356 -22.47 10.60 -19.31
CA THR A 356 -22.98 9.33 -18.76
C THR A 356 -21.90 8.58 -17.99
N LEU A 357 -20.65 8.57 -18.48
CA LEU A 357 -19.52 7.91 -17.81
C LEU A 357 -19.27 8.44 -16.39
N LEU A 358 -19.57 9.72 -16.12
CA LEU A 358 -19.44 10.32 -14.78
C LEU A 358 -20.37 9.68 -13.75
N ARG A 359 -21.52 9.14 -14.19
CA ARG A 359 -22.60 8.70 -13.32
C ARG A 359 -22.78 7.19 -13.31
N ASP A 360 -22.25 6.49 -14.31
CA ASP A 360 -22.28 5.03 -14.38
C ASP A 360 -21.31 4.40 -13.36
N PRO A 361 -21.76 3.45 -12.51
CA PRO A 361 -20.92 2.83 -11.47
C PRO A 361 -19.65 2.11 -11.99
N THR A 362 -19.64 1.66 -13.24
CA THR A 362 -18.49 0.95 -13.83
C THR A 362 -17.58 1.96 -14.52
N ALA A 363 -18.14 2.77 -15.41
CA ALA A 363 -17.39 3.73 -16.21
C ALA A 363 -16.82 4.88 -15.39
N SER A 364 -17.39 5.21 -14.21
CA SER A 364 -16.84 6.24 -13.35
C SER A 364 -15.42 5.93 -12.90
N HIS A 365 -15.08 4.64 -12.71
CA HIS A 365 -13.72 4.23 -12.36
C HIS A 365 -12.74 4.45 -13.52
N LEU A 366 -13.17 4.21 -14.76
CA LEU A 366 -12.38 4.60 -15.93
C LEU A 366 -12.22 6.13 -15.98
N PHE A 367 -13.30 6.89 -15.71
CA PHE A 367 -13.23 8.35 -15.71
C PHE A 367 -12.24 8.88 -14.66
N GLU A 368 -12.15 8.26 -13.48
CA GLU A 368 -11.10 8.58 -12.50
C GLU A 368 -9.69 8.40 -13.10
N ALA A 369 -9.47 7.37 -13.91
CA ALA A 369 -8.20 7.17 -14.64
C ALA A 369 -8.01 8.23 -15.74
N LEU A 370 -9.04 8.56 -16.53
CA LEU A 370 -8.99 9.62 -17.54
C LEU A 370 -8.58 10.96 -16.92
N VAL A 371 -9.18 11.35 -15.80
CA VAL A 371 -8.83 12.59 -15.08
C VAL A 371 -7.39 12.58 -14.58
N ARG A 372 -6.92 11.42 -14.08
CA ARG A 372 -5.55 11.28 -13.58
C ARG A 372 -4.53 11.45 -14.70
N HIS A 373 -4.78 10.85 -15.86
CA HIS A 373 -3.80 10.72 -16.95
C HIS A 373 -3.99 11.69 -18.11
N ALA A 374 -5.12 12.42 -18.16
CA ALA A 374 -5.37 13.39 -19.22
C ALA A 374 -4.28 14.49 -19.27
N PRO A 375 -3.80 14.84 -20.48
CA PRO A 375 -2.95 16.01 -20.69
C PRO A 375 -3.60 17.27 -20.12
N GLU A 376 -2.79 18.26 -19.72
CA GLU A 376 -3.28 19.44 -19.00
C GLU A 376 -4.35 20.21 -19.77
N LYS A 377 -4.15 20.44 -21.08
CA LYS A 377 -5.16 21.11 -21.93
C LYS A 377 -6.47 20.32 -22.02
N THR A 378 -6.37 19.00 -22.12
CA THR A 378 -7.52 18.09 -22.16
C THR A 378 -8.27 18.12 -20.83
N PHE A 379 -7.56 18.07 -19.69
CA PHE A 379 -8.17 18.19 -18.38
C PHE A 379 -8.90 19.53 -18.20
N GLN A 380 -8.31 20.65 -18.63
CA GLN A 380 -8.96 21.96 -18.58
C GLN A 380 -10.26 22.00 -19.40
N ALA A 381 -10.26 21.40 -20.60
CA ALA A 381 -11.46 21.26 -21.40
C ALA A 381 -12.52 20.39 -20.69
N LEU A 382 -12.12 19.26 -20.12
CA LEU A 382 -13.02 18.40 -19.33
C LEU A 382 -13.61 19.14 -18.13
N TRP A 383 -12.78 19.87 -17.39
CA TRP A 383 -13.20 20.67 -16.23
C TRP A 383 -14.27 21.69 -16.62
N LYS A 384 -14.02 22.45 -17.69
CA LYS A 384 -14.95 23.46 -18.22
C LYS A 384 -16.28 22.85 -18.68
N LEU A 385 -16.24 21.76 -19.43
CA LEU A 385 -17.42 21.15 -20.04
C LEU A 385 -18.29 20.37 -19.05
N TYR A 386 -17.66 19.64 -18.12
CA TYR A 386 -18.36 18.62 -17.33
C TYR A 386 -18.43 18.92 -15.84
N PHE A 387 -17.54 19.75 -15.28
CA PHE A 387 -17.44 19.96 -13.82
C PHE A 387 -17.88 21.35 -13.38
N LYS A 388 -17.26 22.41 -13.91
CA LYS A 388 -17.31 23.78 -13.37
C LYS A 388 -18.71 24.26 -12.98
N THR A 389 -19.71 24.07 -13.82
CA THR A 389 -21.09 24.55 -13.56
C THR A 389 -22.00 23.52 -12.86
N LYS A 390 -21.51 22.29 -12.65
CA LYS A 390 -22.29 21.14 -12.18
C LYS A 390 -21.80 20.60 -10.83
N LEU A 391 -20.78 21.21 -10.21
CA LEU A 391 -20.11 20.71 -8.99
C LEU A 391 -21.09 20.39 -7.86
N GLY A 392 -22.02 21.29 -7.52
CA GLY A 392 -22.97 21.06 -6.42
C GLY A 392 -23.80 19.77 -6.58
N ARG A 393 -24.18 19.43 -7.82
CA ARG A 393 -24.92 18.19 -8.14
C ARG A 393 -23.99 16.98 -8.14
N LEU A 394 -22.81 17.09 -8.77
CA LEU A 394 -21.87 15.98 -8.92
C LEU A 394 -21.27 15.54 -7.59
N CYS A 395 -20.92 16.48 -6.69
CA CYS A 395 -20.38 16.16 -5.37
C CYS A 395 -21.37 15.36 -4.52
N SER A 396 -22.67 15.64 -4.67
CA SER A 396 -23.72 14.93 -3.95
C SER A 396 -24.09 13.59 -4.58
N HIS A 397 -23.62 13.26 -5.79
CA HIS A 397 -24.01 12.06 -6.50
C HIS A 397 -23.28 10.81 -5.95
N PRO A 398 -23.96 9.66 -5.75
CA PRO A 398 -23.35 8.46 -5.16
C PRO A 398 -22.18 7.88 -5.96
N VAL A 399 -22.14 8.13 -7.28
CA VAL A 399 -21.06 7.70 -8.19
C VAL A 399 -20.10 8.85 -8.55
N ALA A 400 -20.57 9.89 -9.23
CA ALA A 400 -19.74 11.01 -9.69
C ALA A 400 -18.88 11.71 -8.62
N ASN A 401 -19.22 11.64 -7.32
CA ASN A 401 -18.40 12.22 -6.25
C ASN A 401 -16.95 11.67 -6.24
N PHE A 402 -16.74 10.41 -6.63
CA PHE A 402 -15.40 9.82 -6.71
C PHE A 402 -14.58 10.47 -7.83
N VAL A 403 -15.20 10.66 -9.00
CA VAL A 403 -14.59 11.35 -10.14
C VAL A 403 -14.26 12.81 -9.79
N VAL A 404 -15.20 13.51 -9.16
CA VAL A 404 -14.98 14.90 -8.71
C VAL A 404 -13.81 14.98 -7.73
N SER A 405 -13.71 14.03 -6.79
CA SER A 405 -12.59 13.96 -5.85
C SER A 405 -11.24 13.87 -6.57
N LYS A 406 -11.14 13.05 -7.63
CA LYS A 406 -9.94 12.97 -8.47
C LYS A 406 -9.69 14.23 -9.31
N ALA A 407 -10.75 14.87 -9.81
CA ALA A 407 -10.64 16.10 -10.59
C ALA A 407 -10.15 17.29 -9.76
N ILE A 408 -10.60 17.39 -8.50
CA ILE A 408 -10.14 18.41 -7.56
C ILE A 408 -8.62 18.37 -7.39
N MET A 409 -8.02 17.17 -7.37
CA MET A 409 -6.57 17.02 -7.22
C MET A 409 -5.74 17.61 -8.36
N ARG A 410 -6.36 17.96 -9.49
CA ARG A 410 -5.71 18.56 -10.68
C ARG A 410 -5.90 20.07 -10.78
N LEU A 411 -6.73 20.70 -9.93
CA LEU A 411 -7.07 22.12 -10.06
C LEU A 411 -5.89 23.04 -9.73
N ASP A 412 -5.71 24.11 -10.47
CA ASP A 412 -4.83 25.21 -10.05
C ASP A 412 -5.44 26.02 -8.89
N SER A 413 -4.71 27.03 -8.41
CA SER A 413 -5.16 27.87 -7.29
C SER A 413 -6.50 28.54 -7.57
N SER A 414 -6.69 29.09 -8.78
CA SER A 414 -7.91 29.82 -9.14
C SER A 414 -9.13 28.89 -9.18
N ASN A 415 -9.02 27.76 -9.88
CA ASN A 415 -10.12 26.82 -9.98
C ASN A 415 -10.42 26.12 -8.64
N LEU A 416 -9.42 25.96 -7.77
CA LEU A 416 -9.63 25.45 -6.41
C LEU A 416 -10.50 26.41 -5.59
N LEU A 417 -10.25 27.72 -5.67
CA LEU A 417 -11.05 28.73 -4.97
C LEU A 417 -12.51 28.75 -5.48
N GLU A 418 -12.69 28.71 -6.80
CA GLU A 418 -14.03 28.63 -7.40
C GLU A 418 -14.76 27.34 -6.96
N ALA A 419 -14.06 26.20 -6.97
CA ALA A 419 -14.62 24.93 -6.52
C ALA A 419 -15.04 24.98 -5.04
N LEU A 420 -14.27 25.65 -4.17
CA LEU A 420 -14.64 25.85 -2.77
C LEU A 420 -15.95 26.62 -2.62
N GLN A 421 -16.10 27.72 -3.37
CA GLN A 421 -17.31 28.54 -3.35
C GLN A 421 -18.55 27.78 -3.83
N ASP A 422 -18.39 26.92 -4.85
CA ASP A 422 -19.49 26.12 -5.40
C ASP A 422 -19.88 24.93 -4.49
N ILE A 423 -18.92 24.40 -3.72
CA ILE A 423 -19.12 23.21 -2.87
C ILE A 423 -19.60 23.60 -1.46
N GLU A 424 -19.21 24.76 -0.94
CA GLU A 424 -19.59 25.23 0.41
C GLU A 424 -21.12 25.13 0.68
N PRO A 425 -22.02 25.57 -0.22
CA PRO A 425 -23.47 25.48 0.01
C PRO A 425 -24.03 24.05 0.15
N VAL A 426 -23.37 23.06 -0.44
CA VAL A 426 -23.80 21.64 -0.39
C VAL A 426 -23.02 20.81 0.64
N SER A 427 -21.97 21.37 1.22
CA SER A 427 -21.01 20.67 2.09
C SER A 427 -21.67 19.98 3.31
N SER A 428 -22.65 20.61 3.97
CA SER A 428 -23.40 20.00 5.07
C SER A 428 -24.21 18.77 4.65
N LYS A 429 -24.68 18.73 3.40
CA LYS A 429 -25.35 17.55 2.83
C LYS A 429 -24.35 16.42 2.58
N LEU A 430 -23.11 16.74 2.19
CA LEU A 430 -22.05 15.76 1.96
C LEU A 430 -21.66 15.03 3.24
N ILE A 431 -21.51 15.76 4.35
CA ILE A 431 -21.27 15.17 5.68
C ILE A 431 -22.40 14.23 6.09
N LYS A 432 -23.66 14.70 6.03
CA LYS A 432 -24.84 13.88 6.38
C LYS A 432 -24.99 12.63 5.51
N ALA A 433 -24.59 12.71 4.24
CA ALA A 433 -24.63 11.58 3.31
C ALA A 433 -23.40 10.66 3.39
N GLY A 434 -22.41 10.96 4.26
CA GLY A 434 -21.15 10.21 4.34
C GLY A 434 -20.24 10.36 3.11
N ARG A 435 -20.51 11.32 2.22
CA ARG A 435 -19.80 11.54 0.95
C ARG A 435 -18.68 12.56 1.11
N THR A 436 -17.71 12.24 1.98
CA THR A 436 -16.69 13.20 2.39
C THR A 436 -15.44 13.21 1.52
N GLY A 437 -15.34 12.31 0.53
CA GLY A 437 -14.16 12.21 -0.36
C GLY A 437 -13.84 13.52 -1.08
N VAL A 438 -14.88 14.27 -1.48
CA VAL A 438 -14.75 15.59 -2.10
C VAL A 438 -14.13 16.60 -1.12
N LEU A 439 -14.65 16.64 0.12
CA LEU A 439 -14.16 17.55 1.16
C LEU A 439 -12.70 17.26 1.51
N ARG A 440 -12.35 15.98 1.63
CA ARG A 440 -10.96 15.55 1.83
C ARG A 440 -10.07 16.00 0.66
N SER A 441 -10.51 15.83 -0.58
CA SER A 441 -9.73 16.19 -1.77
C SER A 441 -9.47 17.69 -1.86
N LEU A 442 -10.40 18.52 -1.38
CA LEU A 442 -10.17 19.97 -1.26
C LEU A 442 -9.04 20.29 -0.27
N VAL A 443 -9.01 19.61 0.88
CA VAL A 443 -7.91 19.74 1.87
C VAL A 443 -6.59 19.26 1.26
N ASP A 444 -6.56 18.05 0.72
CA ASP A 444 -5.36 17.44 0.15
C ASP A 444 -4.82 18.29 -1.01
N ARG A 445 -5.69 18.89 -1.83
CA ARG A 445 -5.26 19.79 -2.91
C ARG A 445 -4.74 21.13 -2.38
N ALA A 446 -5.39 21.73 -1.38
CA ALA A 446 -4.91 22.96 -0.76
C ALA A 446 -3.50 22.79 -0.18
N VAL A 447 -3.26 21.67 0.51
CA VAL A 447 -1.91 21.29 1.01
C VAL A 447 -0.93 21.11 -0.14
N SER A 448 -1.32 20.42 -1.22
CA SER A 448 -0.43 20.16 -2.36
C SER A 448 0.01 21.42 -3.11
N ILE A 449 -0.84 22.44 -3.21
CA ILE A 449 -0.51 23.72 -3.87
C ILE A 449 0.11 24.71 -2.86
N GLY A 450 -0.21 24.57 -1.57
CA GLY A 450 0.11 25.57 -0.55
C GLY A 450 -0.75 26.83 -0.68
N ALA A 451 -2.03 26.67 -1.05
CA ALA A 451 -2.95 27.78 -1.31
C ALA A 451 -4.37 27.48 -0.79
N HIS A 452 -5.09 28.53 -0.38
CA HIS A 452 -6.48 28.47 0.12
C HIS A 452 -6.70 27.57 1.34
N GLU A 453 -5.65 27.22 2.07
CA GLU A 453 -5.72 26.35 3.24
C GLU A 453 -6.64 26.89 4.35
N GLU A 454 -6.62 28.20 4.61
CA GLU A 454 -7.54 28.87 5.54
C GLU A 454 -8.99 28.65 5.14
N ALA A 455 -9.33 28.91 3.88
CA ALA A 455 -10.69 28.80 3.36
C ALA A 455 -11.25 27.36 3.50
N VAL A 456 -10.43 26.35 3.21
CA VAL A 456 -10.84 24.95 3.39
C VAL A 456 -11.04 24.60 4.88
N SER A 457 -10.12 25.04 5.74
CA SER A 457 -10.19 24.81 7.18
C SER A 457 -11.46 25.44 7.79
N GLU A 458 -11.74 26.69 7.43
CA GLU A 458 -12.95 27.40 7.85
C GLU A 458 -14.23 26.74 7.33
N MET A 459 -14.25 26.36 6.04
CA MET A 459 -15.39 25.67 5.47
C MET A 459 -15.71 24.43 6.30
N LEU A 460 -14.72 23.58 6.61
CA LEU A 460 -14.91 22.37 7.41
C LEU A 460 -15.44 22.63 8.82
N CYS A 461 -15.00 23.70 9.49
CA CYS A 461 -15.56 24.13 10.76
C CYS A 461 -17.05 24.54 10.61
N ARG A 462 -17.38 25.32 9.57
CA ARG A 462 -18.78 25.73 9.28
C ARG A 462 -19.67 24.54 8.95
N VAL A 463 -19.17 23.53 8.23
CA VAL A 463 -19.97 22.36 7.85
C VAL A 463 -20.55 21.63 9.06
N VAL A 464 -19.79 21.57 10.16
CA VAL A 464 -20.20 20.95 11.42
C VAL A 464 -20.72 21.95 12.46
N ASP A 465 -20.97 23.20 12.09
CA ASP A 465 -21.42 24.28 12.98
C ASP A 465 -20.47 24.54 14.18
N VAL A 466 -19.16 24.39 14.01
CA VAL A 466 -18.15 24.61 15.06
C VAL A 466 -17.48 25.98 14.90
N GLU A 467 -17.54 26.76 15.97
CA GLU A 467 -16.88 28.06 16.13
C GLU A 467 -15.71 27.95 17.11
N GLU A 468 -14.88 28.99 17.22
CA GLU A 468 -13.72 29.04 18.11
C GLU A 468 -14.08 28.78 19.59
N SER A 469 -15.24 29.25 20.05
CA SER A 469 -15.77 29.00 21.40
C SER A 469 -16.16 27.54 21.67
N THR A 470 -16.30 26.74 20.62
CA THR A 470 -16.76 25.34 20.65
C THR A 470 -15.77 24.38 20.02
N ILE A 471 -14.51 24.79 19.89
CA ILE A 471 -13.48 24.07 19.14
C ILE A 471 -13.26 22.63 19.63
N GLN A 472 -13.51 22.35 20.92
CA GLN A 472 -13.43 21.02 21.52
C GLN A 472 -14.38 20.00 20.89
N LEU A 473 -15.41 20.45 20.17
CA LEU A 473 -16.37 19.59 19.48
C LEU A 473 -15.98 19.28 18.04
N LEU A 474 -14.91 19.87 17.50
CA LEU A 474 -14.51 19.68 16.10
C LEU A 474 -14.20 18.21 15.77
N ILE A 475 -13.31 17.59 16.55
CA ILE A 475 -12.93 16.17 16.37
C ILE A 475 -14.15 15.26 16.57
N PRO A 476 -14.91 15.35 17.68
CA PRO A 476 -16.10 14.52 17.85
C PRO A 476 -17.14 14.66 16.74
N CYS A 477 -17.41 15.88 16.27
CA CYS A 477 -18.37 16.14 15.20
C CYS A 477 -17.92 15.57 13.85
N LEU A 478 -16.66 15.80 13.46
CA LEU A 478 -16.13 15.28 12.21
C LEU A 478 -15.93 13.77 12.25
N LEU A 479 -15.50 13.19 13.38
CA LEU A 479 -15.39 11.73 13.53
C LEU A 479 -16.74 11.03 13.33
N THR A 480 -17.80 11.59 13.91
CA THR A 480 -19.16 11.03 13.82
C THR A 480 -19.94 11.50 12.59
N LEU A 481 -19.38 12.42 11.79
CA LEU A 481 -20.04 13.06 10.64
C LEU A 481 -21.37 13.72 11.02
N LYS A 482 -21.41 14.35 12.20
CA LYS A 482 -22.58 15.06 12.73
C LYS A 482 -22.27 16.55 12.83
N SER A 483 -23.29 17.39 12.68
CA SER A 483 -23.15 18.79 13.09
C SER A 483 -23.17 18.89 14.61
N ARG A 484 -22.65 19.99 15.17
CA ARG A 484 -22.60 20.24 16.61
C ARG A 484 -23.94 19.99 17.30
N LYS A 485 -25.03 20.51 16.72
CA LYS A 485 -26.39 20.34 17.28
C LYS A 485 -26.84 18.87 17.29
N ALA A 486 -26.47 18.09 16.27
CA ALA A 486 -26.81 16.67 16.19
C ALA A 486 -25.95 15.85 17.17
N TYR A 487 -24.65 16.14 17.25
CA TYR A 487 -23.73 15.48 18.17
C TYR A 487 -24.15 15.69 19.63
N SER A 488 -24.40 16.94 20.04
CA SER A 488 -24.83 17.25 21.42
C SER A 488 -26.17 16.60 21.80
N LYS A 489 -27.07 16.36 20.84
CA LYS A 489 -28.32 15.62 21.09
C LYS A 489 -28.05 14.13 21.30
N SER A 490 -27.10 13.54 20.57
CA SER A 490 -26.74 12.13 20.71
C SER A 490 -25.97 11.82 21.99
N THR A 491 -25.31 12.80 22.60
CA THR A 491 -24.55 12.65 23.85
C THR A 491 -25.27 13.20 25.09
N GLY A 492 -26.39 13.90 24.90
CA GLY A 492 -27.19 14.46 26.00
C GLY A 492 -28.10 13.41 26.66
N PRO A 493 -28.60 13.68 27.88
CA PRO A 493 -29.60 12.81 28.51
C PRO A 493 -30.85 12.73 27.63
N THR A 494 -31.19 11.52 27.17
CA THR A 494 -32.41 11.26 26.40
C THR A 494 -33.61 11.15 27.34
N ASP A 495 -34.57 12.06 27.22
CA ASP A 495 -35.86 11.98 27.95
C ASP A 495 -36.79 10.86 27.41
N ASP A 496 -36.41 10.20 26.30
CA ASP A 496 -37.20 9.17 25.63
C ASP A 496 -36.44 7.82 25.57
N PRO A 497 -36.82 6.82 26.38
CA PRO A 497 -36.16 5.51 26.44
C PRO A 497 -36.41 4.61 25.21
N GLU A 498 -37.26 5.02 24.26
CA GLU A 498 -37.50 4.29 23.00
C GLU A 498 -36.77 4.91 21.79
N ALA A 499 -36.10 6.05 21.94
CA ALA A 499 -35.27 6.62 20.89
C ALA A 499 -33.97 5.81 20.74
N ASN A 500 -33.82 5.11 19.61
CA ASN A 500 -32.58 4.40 19.29
C ASN A 500 -31.44 5.44 19.26
N PRO A 501 -30.45 5.40 20.17
CA PRO A 501 -29.39 6.41 20.20
C PRO A 501 -28.63 6.34 18.88
N GLU A 502 -28.64 7.44 18.11
CA GLU A 502 -27.85 7.51 16.89
C GLU A 502 -26.39 7.25 17.24
N SER A 503 -25.81 6.19 16.68
CA SER A 503 -24.43 5.76 16.94
C SER A 503 -23.45 6.95 16.96
N THR A 504 -22.63 7.02 18.00
CA THR A 504 -21.49 7.93 18.13
C THR A 504 -20.18 7.25 17.71
N GLU A 505 -20.28 6.14 16.99
CA GLU A 505 -19.12 5.37 16.54
C GLU A 505 -18.26 6.19 15.56
N PRO A 506 -16.92 6.23 15.75
CA PRO A 506 -16.02 6.96 14.87
C PRO A 506 -16.04 6.40 13.44
N SER A 507 -16.28 7.26 12.44
CA SER A 507 -16.22 6.88 11.03
C SER A 507 -14.81 7.00 10.44
N ILE A 508 -14.47 6.11 9.51
CA ILE A 508 -13.21 6.16 8.76
C ILE A 508 -13.13 7.46 7.95
N GLN A 509 -14.23 7.84 7.31
CA GLN A 509 -14.37 9.05 6.50
C GLN A 509 -14.03 10.31 7.30
N GLY A 510 -14.56 10.43 8.52
CA GLY A 510 -14.29 11.54 9.43
C GLY A 510 -12.83 11.58 9.89
N ALA A 511 -12.29 10.42 10.28
CA ALA A 511 -10.89 10.33 10.70
C ALA A 511 -9.91 10.71 9.58
N VAL A 512 -10.18 10.34 8.33
CA VAL A 512 -9.30 10.67 7.20
C VAL A 512 -9.34 12.17 6.85
N ILE A 513 -10.49 12.85 6.99
CA ILE A 513 -10.55 14.31 6.85
C ILE A 513 -9.69 14.99 7.91
N LEU A 514 -9.84 14.60 9.18
CA LEU A 514 -9.06 15.17 10.29
C LEU A 514 -7.55 14.95 10.11
N GLN A 515 -7.16 13.76 9.64
CA GLN A 515 -5.77 13.47 9.26
C GLN A 515 -5.27 14.40 8.13
N SER A 516 -6.13 14.72 7.16
CA SER A 516 -5.77 15.63 6.06
C SER A 516 -5.65 17.07 6.57
N MET A 517 -6.54 17.51 7.46
CA MET A 517 -6.48 18.84 8.08
C MET A 517 -5.21 19.06 8.91
N LEU A 518 -4.68 18.01 9.56
CA LEU A 518 -3.41 18.07 10.29
C LEU A 518 -2.17 18.23 9.39
N LYS A 519 -2.32 18.07 8.07
CA LYS A 519 -1.24 18.30 7.10
C LYS A 519 -1.20 19.74 6.56
N LEU A 520 -2.27 20.52 6.75
CA LEU A 520 -2.27 21.95 6.45
C LEU A 520 -1.12 22.65 7.20
N SER A 521 -0.59 23.73 6.61
CA SER A 521 0.46 24.51 7.23
C SER A 521 -0.04 25.20 8.50
N ASP A 522 0.88 25.57 9.39
CA ASP A 522 0.55 26.55 10.42
C ASP A 522 0.25 27.91 9.74
N PRO A 523 -0.80 28.65 10.15
CA PRO A 523 -1.70 28.43 11.28
C PRO A 523 -2.98 27.61 10.96
N HIS A 524 -3.18 27.14 9.73
CA HIS A 524 -4.45 26.57 9.27
C HIS A 524 -4.80 25.21 9.90
N ASN A 525 -3.81 24.42 10.32
CA ASN A 525 -4.00 23.18 11.06
C ASN A 525 -4.40 23.39 12.54
N GLN A 526 -4.30 24.63 13.06
CA GLN A 526 -4.48 24.93 14.48
C GLN A 526 -5.89 24.62 14.97
N ARG A 527 -6.91 24.63 14.10
CA ARG A 527 -8.29 24.24 14.47
C ARG A 527 -8.34 22.82 15.07
N VAL A 528 -7.63 21.87 14.45
CA VAL A 528 -7.58 20.48 14.94
C VAL A 528 -6.64 20.37 16.14
N VAL A 529 -5.47 21.02 16.09
CA VAL A 529 -4.50 21.01 17.20
C VAL A 529 -5.09 21.56 18.50
N GLN A 530 -5.82 22.68 18.42
CA GLN A 530 -6.52 23.27 19.56
C GLN A 530 -7.62 22.36 20.09
N CYS A 531 -8.37 21.69 19.20
CA CYS A 531 -9.37 20.69 19.61
C CYS A 531 -8.73 19.54 20.40
N ILE A 532 -7.57 19.00 19.95
CA ILE A 532 -6.82 17.94 20.68
C ILE A 532 -6.42 18.44 22.07
N HIS A 533 -5.90 19.66 22.17
CA HIS A 533 -5.51 20.25 23.45
C HIS A 533 -6.67 20.59 24.38
N ALA A 534 -7.88 20.72 23.85
CA ALA A 534 -9.08 20.98 24.64
C ALA A 534 -9.73 19.71 25.20
N GLN A 535 -9.33 18.51 24.72
CA GLN A 535 -9.83 17.24 25.26
C GLN A 535 -9.22 16.96 26.65
N SER A 536 -10.01 16.30 27.49
CA SER A 536 -9.55 15.70 28.73
C SER A 536 -8.63 14.50 28.47
N THR A 537 -7.84 14.11 29.48
CA THR A 537 -6.94 12.96 29.38
C THR A 537 -7.70 11.66 29.09
N ASP A 538 -8.90 11.49 29.64
CA ASP A 538 -9.73 10.30 29.44
C ASP A 538 -10.25 10.22 27.99
N GLU A 539 -10.69 11.33 27.41
CA GLU A 539 -11.09 11.41 25.99
C GLU A 539 -9.91 11.12 25.06
N ILE A 540 -8.72 11.61 25.36
CA ILE A 540 -7.51 11.27 24.59
C ILE A 540 -7.18 9.77 24.69
N LEU A 541 -7.34 9.17 25.87
CA LEU A 541 -7.15 7.73 26.03
C LEU A 541 -8.18 6.94 25.21
N GLU A 542 -9.45 7.36 25.19
CA GLU A 542 -10.49 6.74 24.36
C GLU A 542 -10.14 6.84 22.86
N LEU A 543 -9.74 8.02 22.38
CA LEU A 543 -9.28 8.22 21.00
C LEU A 543 -8.09 7.31 20.66
N SER A 544 -7.13 7.16 21.59
CA SER A 544 -5.90 6.39 21.36
C SER A 544 -6.12 4.87 21.26
N ARG A 545 -7.19 4.35 21.87
CA ARG A 545 -7.49 2.92 21.93
C ARG A 545 -8.38 2.43 20.79
N HIS A 546 -9.01 3.35 20.07
CA HIS A 546 -9.93 3.01 19.00
C HIS A 546 -9.20 2.93 17.64
N PRO A 547 -9.42 1.86 16.83
CA PRO A 547 -8.64 1.60 15.61
C PRO A 547 -8.77 2.69 14.52
N ILE A 548 -9.85 3.47 14.54
CA ILE A 548 -10.13 4.52 13.56
C ILE A 548 -9.62 5.88 14.03
N SER A 549 -9.95 6.30 15.25
CA SER A 549 -9.63 7.64 15.75
C SER A 549 -8.19 7.79 16.24
N SER A 550 -7.54 6.70 16.67
CA SER A 550 -6.10 6.70 17.01
C SER A 550 -5.22 7.20 15.87
N ARG A 551 -5.66 7.01 14.61
CA ARG A 551 -4.96 7.49 13.42
C ARG A 551 -4.85 9.01 13.34
N ILE A 552 -5.74 9.74 14.00
CA ILE A 552 -5.63 11.21 14.12
C ILE A 552 -4.41 11.56 14.97
N LEU A 553 -4.21 10.85 16.09
CA LEU A 553 -3.06 11.05 16.97
C LEU A 553 -1.76 10.59 16.30
N ASP A 554 -1.80 9.52 15.51
CA ASP A 554 -0.66 9.09 14.68
C ASP A 554 -0.20 10.24 13.77
N VAL A 555 -1.10 10.84 12.99
CA VAL A 555 -0.77 11.94 12.08
C VAL A 555 -0.39 13.21 12.83
N PHE A 556 -1.02 13.52 13.98
CA PHE A 556 -0.65 14.66 14.81
C PHE A 556 0.82 14.56 15.29
N LEU A 557 1.25 13.37 15.70
CA LEU A 557 2.62 13.13 16.19
C LEU A 557 3.63 13.07 15.04
N ASP A 558 3.27 12.49 13.89
CA ASP A 558 4.18 12.25 12.77
C ASP A 558 4.27 13.46 11.80
N SER A 559 3.22 14.27 11.66
CA SER A 559 3.15 15.36 10.67
C SER A 559 4.19 16.46 10.94
N PRO A 560 5.00 16.87 9.93
CA PRO A 560 5.93 17.98 10.08
C PRO A 560 5.24 19.35 10.17
N SER A 561 3.99 19.46 9.69
CA SER A 561 3.22 20.70 9.72
C SER A 561 2.74 21.08 11.13
N VAL A 562 2.68 20.11 12.05
CA VAL A 562 2.30 20.36 13.46
C VAL A 562 3.51 20.88 14.23
N PRO A 563 3.44 22.09 14.85
CA PRO A 563 4.56 22.65 15.58
C PRO A 563 5.03 21.77 16.74
N LEU A 564 6.35 21.65 16.92
CA LEU A 564 6.96 20.87 18.01
C LEU A 564 6.51 21.32 19.40
N ARG A 565 6.19 22.62 19.57
CA ARG A 565 5.64 23.17 20.81
C ARG A 565 4.33 22.48 21.20
N ASP A 566 3.45 22.28 20.23
CA ASP A 566 2.11 21.72 20.46
C ASP A 566 2.23 20.21 20.71
N LYS A 567 3.11 19.51 19.98
CA LYS A 567 3.46 18.11 20.30
C LYS A 567 4.02 17.97 21.72
N ARG A 568 4.95 18.84 22.13
CA ARG A 568 5.52 18.85 23.50
C ARG A 568 4.46 19.09 24.56
N LYS A 569 3.51 20.02 24.32
CA LYS A 569 2.38 20.27 25.23
C LYS A 569 1.50 19.02 25.39
N PHE A 570 1.20 18.34 24.28
CA PHE A 570 0.43 17.09 24.29
C PHE A 570 1.14 15.95 25.05
N LEU A 571 2.45 15.77 24.82
CA LEU A 571 3.21 14.74 25.53
C LEU A 571 3.25 14.97 27.04
N LEU A 572 3.27 16.24 27.47
CA LEU A 572 3.22 16.61 28.89
C LEU A 572 1.85 16.37 29.51
N SER A 573 0.74 16.58 28.79
CA SER A 573 -0.60 16.37 29.35
C SER A 573 -0.92 14.90 29.63
N LEU A 574 -0.19 13.96 29.01
CA LEU A 574 -0.33 12.52 29.24
C LEU A 574 0.54 11.99 30.39
N ILE A 575 1.39 12.83 31.00
CA ILE A 575 2.23 12.41 32.13
C ILE A 575 1.34 11.98 33.30
N GLY A 576 1.58 10.76 33.80
CA GLY A 576 0.74 10.10 34.80
C GLY A 576 -0.23 9.08 34.21
N SER A 577 -0.56 9.17 32.92
CA SER A 577 -1.51 8.26 32.24
C SER A 577 -0.88 7.39 31.15
N TYR A 578 0.44 7.48 30.91
CA TYR A 578 1.12 6.66 29.91
C TYR A 578 0.97 5.15 30.17
N HIS A 579 0.88 4.72 31.42
CA HIS A 579 0.68 3.30 31.75
C HIS A 579 -0.67 2.78 31.21
N LEU A 580 -1.71 3.62 31.21
CA LEU A 580 -3.02 3.30 30.63
C LEU A 580 -3.00 3.33 29.10
N LEU A 581 -2.21 4.23 28.51
CA LEU A 581 -2.06 4.35 27.07
C LEU A 581 -1.39 3.11 26.47
N VAL A 582 -0.28 2.67 27.07
CA VAL A 582 0.56 1.60 26.50
C VAL A 582 0.09 0.19 26.83
N ASP A 583 -0.79 0.05 27.81
CA ASP A 583 -1.44 -1.20 28.17
C ASP A 583 -2.71 -1.46 27.35
N ASP A 584 -2.64 -1.20 26.04
CA ASP A 584 -3.74 -1.44 25.10
C ASP A 584 -3.20 -1.89 23.72
N ARG A 585 -4.01 -2.67 23.00
CA ARG A 585 -3.68 -3.19 21.67
C ARG A 585 -3.36 -2.09 20.66
N ILE A 586 -4.12 -1.00 20.65
CA ILE A 586 -3.98 0.11 19.72
C ILE A 586 -3.19 1.24 20.37
N GLY A 587 -3.51 1.57 21.63
CA GLY A 587 -2.88 2.65 22.39
C GLY A 587 -1.37 2.48 22.55
N SER A 588 -0.85 1.25 22.66
CA SER A 588 0.59 0.97 22.67
C SER A 588 1.33 1.57 21.47
N ARG A 589 0.72 1.55 20.28
CA ARG A 589 1.32 2.14 19.06
C ARG A 589 1.33 3.67 19.10
N VAL A 590 0.29 4.28 19.68
CA VAL A 590 0.28 5.73 19.92
C VAL A 590 1.35 6.10 20.95
N GLY A 591 1.51 5.30 22.00
CA GLY A 591 2.59 5.44 22.99
C GLY A 591 3.99 5.37 22.37
N ASP A 592 4.23 4.42 21.46
CA ASP A 592 5.49 4.33 20.70
C ASP A 592 5.78 5.61 19.89
N ARG A 593 4.75 6.19 19.26
CA ARG A 593 4.89 7.48 18.54
C ARG A 593 5.14 8.65 19.47
N CYS A 594 4.48 8.69 20.63
CA CYS A 594 4.76 9.67 21.67
C CYS A 594 6.24 9.62 22.09
N TRP A 595 6.78 8.41 22.28
CA TRP A 595 8.19 8.19 22.60
C TRP A 595 9.15 8.61 21.47
N ALA A 596 8.81 8.30 20.23
CA ALA A 596 9.58 8.66 19.05
C ALA A 596 9.68 10.19 18.88
N CYS A 597 8.56 10.89 19.07
CA CYS A 597 8.47 12.34 18.98
C CYS A 597 9.15 13.08 20.15
N ALA A 598 9.28 12.43 21.31
CA ALA A 598 9.82 13.07 22.52
C ALA A 598 11.28 13.52 22.38
N ASP A 599 11.57 14.71 22.91
CA ASP A 599 12.94 15.18 23.15
C ASP A 599 13.55 14.45 24.38
N PRO A 600 14.88 14.54 24.60
CA PRO A 600 15.52 13.83 25.72
C PRO A 600 14.91 14.13 27.09
N PHE A 601 14.46 15.37 27.31
CA PHE A 601 13.84 15.79 28.55
C PHE A 601 12.46 15.13 28.75
N LEU A 602 11.63 15.11 27.71
CA LEU A 602 10.32 14.46 27.74
C LEU A 602 10.45 12.94 27.86
N ARG A 603 11.42 12.32 27.19
CA ARG A 603 11.69 10.88 27.34
C ARG A 603 11.97 10.52 28.79
N GLU A 604 12.82 11.28 29.47
CA GLU A 604 13.08 11.05 30.89
C GLU A 604 11.81 11.20 31.74
N LYS A 605 11.00 12.24 31.50
CA LYS A 605 9.73 12.43 32.21
C LYS A 605 8.73 11.30 31.98
N ILE A 606 8.57 10.86 30.73
CA ILE A 606 7.69 9.73 30.36
C ILE A 606 8.17 8.47 31.08
N ALA A 607 9.47 8.14 30.97
CA ALA A 607 10.03 6.97 31.62
C ALA A 607 9.86 7.02 33.15
N ARG A 608 10.08 8.18 33.79
CA ARG A 608 9.83 8.37 35.22
C ARG A 608 8.37 8.16 35.62
N SER A 609 7.43 8.59 34.78
CA SER A 609 5.99 8.38 35.03
C SER A 609 5.56 6.92 34.96
N ILE A 610 6.34 6.07 34.28
CA ILE A 610 6.10 4.63 34.15
C ILE A 610 6.72 3.82 35.30
N LEU A 611 7.76 4.33 35.97
CA LEU A 611 8.48 3.61 37.04
C LEU A 611 7.57 2.96 38.12
N PRO A 612 6.48 3.61 38.59
CA PRO A 612 5.58 2.99 39.57
C PRO A 612 4.80 1.78 39.03
N HIS A 613 4.66 1.68 37.71
CA HIS A 613 3.84 0.67 37.02
C HIS A 613 4.69 -0.38 36.27
N GLU A 614 6.01 -0.39 36.46
CA GLU A 614 6.94 -1.27 35.73
C GLU A 614 6.56 -2.75 35.83
N MET A 615 6.21 -3.24 37.03
CA MET A 615 5.85 -4.64 37.25
C MET A 615 4.55 -5.00 36.53
N THR A 616 3.54 -4.12 36.61
CA THR A 616 2.26 -4.30 35.94
C THR A 616 2.43 -4.35 34.42
N LEU A 617 3.19 -3.41 33.85
CA LEU A 617 3.41 -3.36 32.41
C LEU A 617 4.28 -4.50 31.91
N SER A 618 5.27 -4.94 32.69
CA SER A 618 6.11 -6.09 32.32
C SER A 618 5.30 -7.40 32.26
N ALA A 619 4.24 -7.51 33.06
CA ALA A 619 3.30 -8.62 33.03
C ALA A 619 2.19 -8.47 31.97
N SER A 620 1.98 -7.25 31.44
CA SER A 620 0.98 -6.99 30.40
C SER A 620 1.33 -7.62 29.05
N TYR A 621 0.31 -8.04 28.31
CA TYR A 621 0.47 -8.55 26.94
C TYR A 621 1.03 -7.50 25.97
N TYR A 622 0.62 -6.22 26.11
CA TYR A 622 1.04 -5.13 25.23
C TYR A 622 2.10 -4.23 25.88
N GLY A 623 1.89 -3.85 27.14
CA GLY A 623 2.74 -2.90 27.86
C GLY A 623 4.19 -3.35 28.03
N LYS A 624 4.44 -4.67 28.02
CA LYS A 624 5.78 -5.25 28.21
C LYS A 624 6.79 -4.78 27.17
N TYR A 625 6.35 -4.56 25.93
CA TYR A 625 7.23 -4.13 24.86
C TYR A 625 7.68 -2.68 25.08
N PHE A 626 6.76 -1.81 25.46
CA PHE A 626 7.05 -0.43 25.79
C PHE A 626 7.97 -0.34 27.02
N ALA A 627 7.62 -1.03 28.12
CA ALA A 627 8.42 -1.05 29.35
C ALA A 627 9.87 -1.53 29.11
N ARG A 628 10.04 -2.56 28.28
CA ARG A 628 11.37 -3.06 27.88
C ARG A 628 12.17 -2.01 27.10
N ASN A 629 11.53 -1.29 26.18
CA ASN A 629 12.16 -0.25 25.36
C ASN A 629 12.68 0.94 26.19
N LEU A 630 12.08 1.19 27.36
CA LEU A 630 12.47 2.30 28.23
C LEU A 630 13.74 2.03 29.05
N HIS A 631 14.19 0.77 29.18
CA HIS A 631 15.33 0.39 30.02
C HIS A 631 15.25 0.98 31.46
N LEU A 632 14.10 0.82 32.11
CA LEU A 632 13.76 1.47 33.40
C LEU A 632 14.73 1.13 34.55
N THR A 633 15.28 -0.09 34.57
CA THR A 633 16.28 -0.51 35.56
C THR A 633 17.54 0.33 35.52
N MET A 634 18.00 0.69 34.31
CA MET A 634 19.15 1.57 34.11
C MET A 634 18.83 2.99 34.56
N LEU A 635 17.63 3.50 34.27
CA LEU A 635 17.19 4.83 34.74
C LEU A 635 17.13 4.91 36.28
N LYS A 636 16.74 3.84 36.97
CA LYS A 636 16.72 3.76 38.45
C LYS A 636 18.13 3.80 39.04
N ARG A 637 19.08 3.10 38.42
CA ARG A 637 20.44 2.94 38.93
C ARG A 637 21.34 4.13 38.58
N ASP A 638 21.28 4.59 37.34
CA ASP A 638 22.11 5.67 36.83
C ASP A 638 21.39 6.44 35.70
N ALA A 639 20.77 7.55 36.08
CA ALA A 639 20.07 8.42 35.15
C ALA A 639 21.00 9.16 34.17
N ALA A 640 22.29 9.32 34.48
CA ALA A 640 23.24 9.95 33.56
C ALA A 640 23.58 9.02 32.40
N SER A 641 23.99 7.78 32.71
CA SER A 641 24.26 6.77 31.70
C SER A 641 23.03 6.44 30.84
N TRP A 642 21.83 6.45 31.44
CA TRP A 642 20.59 6.26 30.68
C TRP A 642 20.34 7.37 29.66
N ARG A 643 20.59 8.64 30.04
CA ARG A 643 20.47 9.79 29.12
C ARG A 643 21.47 9.69 27.96
N ASP A 644 22.69 9.25 28.23
CA ASP A 644 23.70 9.04 27.20
C ASP A 644 23.28 7.95 26.20
N MET A 645 22.81 6.81 26.70
CA MET A 645 22.27 5.72 25.85
C MET A 645 21.11 6.20 24.97
N GLN A 646 20.15 6.96 25.53
CA GLN A 646 19.01 7.47 24.77
C GLN A 646 19.43 8.47 23.68
N ARG A 647 20.44 9.31 23.96
CA ARG A 647 21.00 10.23 22.97
C ARG A 647 21.66 9.47 21.83
N ASP A 648 22.41 8.42 22.13
CA ASP A 648 23.12 7.63 21.13
C ASP A 648 22.16 6.82 20.25
N GLN A 649 21.10 6.24 20.83
CA GLN A 649 20.01 5.60 20.08
C GLN A 649 19.33 6.58 19.10
N LYS A 650 19.10 7.84 19.50
CA LYS A 650 18.50 8.85 18.61
C LYS A 650 19.44 9.26 17.47
N LYS A 651 20.75 9.35 17.74
CA LYS A 651 21.77 9.61 16.71
C LYS A 651 21.87 8.45 15.71
N ALA A 652 21.85 7.21 16.18
CA ALA A 652 21.85 6.03 15.31
C ALA A 652 20.61 5.99 14.41
N ALA A 653 19.41 6.29 14.94
CA ALA A 653 18.18 6.37 14.16
C ALA A 653 18.17 7.51 13.11
N ALA A 654 18.79 8.64 13.42
CA ALA A 654 18.95 9.75 12.47
C ALA A 654 20.00 9.46 11.38
N GLY A 655 21.04 8.67 11.68
CA GLY A 655 22.07 8.27 10.73
C GLY A 655 21.54 7.35 9.62
N THR A 656 20.60 6.45 9.96
CA THR A 656 20.00 5.50 9.01
C THR A 656 18.97 6.15 8.06
N SER A 657 18.37 7.28 8.45
CA SER A 657 17.36 8.00 7.64
C SER A 657 17.97 8.97 6.61
N ASN A 658 19.25 9.32 6.75
CA ASN A 658 19.93 10.29 5.87
C ASN A 658 20.73 9.69 4.70
N VAL A 659 20.68 8.37 4.48
CA VAL A 659 21.40 7.72 3.36
C VAL A 659 20.65 7.86 2.01
N GLY A 660 19.45 8.46 1.99
CA GLY A 660 18.63 8.64 0.79
C GLY A 660 18.64 10.04 0.14
N ALA A 661 19.31 11.04 0.72
CA ALA A 661 19.34 12.40 0.16
C ALA A 661 20.66 12.64 -0.59
N ALA A 662 20.68 12.32 -1.88
CA ALA A 662 21.78 12.68 -2.77
C ALA A 662 21.97 14.20 -2.80
N ARG A 663 23.17 14.62 -2.42
CA ARG A 663 23.67 15.99 -2.39
C ARG A 663 23.70 16.56 -3.81
N VAL A 664 22.84 17.53 -4.11
CA VAL A 664 22.89 18.31 -5.36
C VAL A 664 24.12 19.22 -5.31
N PRO A 665 25.00 19.22 -6.34
CA PRO A 665 26.15 20.11 -6.39
C PRO A 665 25.71 21.56 -6.71
N PRO A 666 26.40 22.59 -6.21
CA PRO A 666 26.07 23.98 -6.50
C PRO A 666 26.33 24.32 -7.97
N LYS A 667 25.39 25.06 -8.56
CA LYS A 667 25.42 25.55 -9.95
C LYS A 667 26.60 26.48 -10.17
N ALA A 668 27.24 26.32 -11.34
CA ALA A 668 28.25 27.22 -11.86
C ALA A 668 27.62 28.55 -12.29
N ASP A 669 28.24 29.66 -11.87
CA ASP A 669 27.90 31.01 -12.28
C ASP A 669 28.29 31.27 -13.75
N THR A 670 27.30 31.63 -14.56
CA THR A 670 27.49 32.23 -15.89
C THR A 670 27.51 33.74 -15.76
N ASN A 671 28.68 34.36 -15.98
CA ASN A 671 28.80 35.81 -16.21
C ASN A 671 28.22 36.20 -17.57
N PRO A 672 27.54 37.35 -17.69
CA PRO A 672 27.57 38.17 -18.89
C PRO A 672 28.56 39.33 -18.72
N ALA A 673 29.38 39.53 -19.74
CA ALA A 673 30.30 40.63 -19.88
C ALA A 673 29.57 41.94 -20.19
N THR A 674 29.96 43.04 -19.53
CA THR A 674 30.00 44.38 -20.14
C THR A 674 31.01 45.28 -19.43
N ASN A 675 31.78 46.00 -20.25
CA ASN A 675 32.85 46.94 -19.94
C ASN A 675 32.40 48.13 -19.07
N ALA A 676 33.30 48.63 -18.23
CA ALA A 676 33.94 49.96 -18.36
C ALA A 676 34.33 50.59 -17.00
N ASN A 677 35.64 50.79 -16.87
CA ASN A 677 36.38 51.85 -16.20
C ASN A 677 35.64 52.90 -15.31
N ASP A 678 36.15 52.96 -14.07
CA ASP A 678 36.92 54.09 -13.51
C ASP A 678 36.24 55.03 -12.49
N SER A 679 36.93 55.07 -11.33
CA SER A 679 37.26 56.23 -10.50
C SER A 679 36.38 56.64 -9.31
N THR A 680 37.10 56.79 -8.19
CA THR A 680 36.99 57.77 -7.08
C THR A 680 36.21 57.45 -5.78
N HIS A 681 37.02 57.21 -4.74
CA HIS A 681 37.01 57.79 -3.36
C HIS A 681 35.73 58.53 -2.88
N THR A 682 35.19 58.32 -1.66
CA THR A 682 35.80 58.65 -0.36
C THR A 682 35.07 58.07 0.87
N LYS A 683 35.84 57.89 1.94
CA LYS A 683 35.58 57.39 3.31
C LYS A 683 34.60 58.20 4.19
N LYS A 684 33.89 57.53 5.12
CA LYS A 684 33.87 57.68 6.63
C LYS A 684 32.53 57.18 7.21
N ARG A 685 32.45 56.10 8.02
CA ARG A 685 32.86 55.80 9.43
C ARG A 685 31.68 55.83 10.44
N LYS A 686 31.69 54.81 11.33
CA LYS A 686 30.99 54.57 12.63
C LYS A 686 29.68 53.77 12.53
N ARG A 687 29.38 52.78 13.38
CA ARG A 687 30.03 52.09 14.52
C ARG A 687 29.22 50.78 14.79
N PRO A 688 29.74 49.84 15.61
CA PRO A 688 29.22 48.47 15.77
C PRO A 688 28.30 48.30 16.99
N THR A 689 27.44 47.28 16.95
CA THR A 689 26.71 46.67 18.09
C THR A 689 26.37 45.23 17.68
N GLU A 690 27.14 44.25 18.17
CA GLU A 690 26.77 43.29 19.24
C GLU A 690 26.07 42.03 18.70
N GLU A 691 26.85 40.95 18.59
CA GLU A 691 26.39 39.57 18.41
C GLU A 691 26.56 38.84 19.76
N ASP A 692 25.47 38.27 20.28
CA ASP A 692 25.42 37.55 21.56
C ASP A 692 26.03 36.13 21.47
N GLU A 693 27.28 36.01 21.90
CA GLU A 693 27.78 35.21 23.04
C GLU A 693 27.44 33.71 23.26
N ILE A 694 27.01 32.91 22.27
CA ILE A 694 26.87 31.44 22.52
C ILE A 694 27.83 30.55 21.71
N ASP A 695 28.28 30.97 20.54
CA ASP A 695 29.20 30.18 19.71
C ASP A 695 30.70 30.40 20.01
N ALA A 696 31.02 31.34 20.89
CA ALA A 696 32.40 31.67 21.28
C ALA A 696 32.94 30.82 22.46
N LEU A 697 32.13 29.96 23.08
CA LEU A 697 32.50 29.22 24.29
C LEU A 697 33.02 27.78 24.07
N PHE A 698 33.03 27.25 22.83
CA PHE A 698 33.44 25.86 22.59
C PHE A 698 34.64 25.65 21.64
N SER A 699 35.34 26.72 21.22
CA SER A 699 36.43 26.62 20.23
C SER A 699 37.83 26.98 20.75
N LYS A 700 38.09 26.89 22.06
CA LYS A 700 39.44 27.07 22.62
C LYS A 700 39.79 26.11 23.76
N ALA A 701 40.28 24.92 23.41
CA ALA A 701 41.29 24.24 24.21
C ALA A 701 42.00 23.17 23.38
N SER A 702 43.17 23.52 22.85
CA SER A 702 44.40 22.72 22.87
C SER A 702 45.27 22.97 21.63
N ASN A 703 46.38 23.67 21.83
CA ASN A 703 47.67 23.29 21.26
C ASN A 703 48.77 24.04 22.04
N PRO A 704 49.88 23.37 22.35
CA PRO A 704 51.13 23.71 21.64
C PRO A 704 51.99 22.44 21.38
N ARG A 705 52.98 22.35 20.48
CA ARG A 705 53.69 23.25 19.55
C ARG A 705 54.74 22.37 18.82
N LYS A 706 55.06 22.73 17.56
CA LYS A 706 56.39 22.74 16.87
C LYS A 706 57.15 21.39 16.69
N SER A 707 57.89 21.08 15.62
CA SER A 707 58.33 21.79 14.41
C SER A 707 59.10 20.82 13.47
N SER A 708 59.25 21.25 12.20
CA SER A 708 60.34 21.01 11.22
C SER A 708 60.46 19.70 10.43
N GLY A 709 60.27 19.81 9.10
CA GLY A 709 61.34 19.54 8.12
C GLY A 709 61.31 18.22 7.32
N PRO A 710 61.20 18.23 5.97
CA PRO A 710 61.17 17.07 5.05
C PRO A 710 62.60 16.72 4.50
N PRO A 711 62.89 15.78 3.54
CA PRO A 711 62.05 15.30 2.42
C PRO A 711 62.32 13.89 1.79
N LYS A 712 61.59 13.59 0.69
CA LYS A 712 61.93 12.69 -0.46
C LYS A 712 61.97 11.17 -0.21
N ASP A 713 61.70 10.25 -1.13
CA ASP A 713 61.10 10.16 -2.48
C ASP A 713 61.06 8.63 -2.80
N LYS A 714 60.10 8.18 -3.62
CA LYS A 714 60.02 6.89 -4.38
C LYS A 714 59.78 5.54 -3.68
N GLY A 715 58.81 4.80 -4.25
CA GLY A 715 58.89 3.35 -4.44
C GLY A 715 57.71 2.51 -3.92
N GLU A 716 56.74 2.22 -4.80
CA GLU A 716 55.91 0.99 -4.75
C GLU A 716 56.79 -0.28 -4.85
N PRO A 717 56.31 -1.54 -4.65
CA PRO A 717 54.92 -2.00 -4.37
C PRO A 717 54.79 -3.10 -3.26
N THR A 718 53.53 -3.41 -2.91
CA THR A 718 52.99 -4.71 -2.41
C THR A 718 53.61 -5.41 -1.18
N ALA A 719 52.82 -5.55 -0.11
CA ALA A 719 52.95 -6.64 0.87
C ALA A 719 51.60 -7.00 1.54
N GLU A 720 51.33 -8.31 1.60
CA GLU A 720 50.38 -8.99 2.47
C GLU A 720 50.77 -8.88 3.97
N PRO A 721 49.90 -9.24 4.91
CA PRO A 721 49.88 -8.67 6.26
C PRO A 721 50.76 -9.43 7.26
N GLU A 722 51.52 -8.69 8.07
CA GLU A 722 52.04 -9.17 9.35
C GLU A 722 51.34 -8.52 10.54
N THR A 723 51.04 -9.39 11.49
CA THR A 723 50.33 -9.23 12.75
C THR A 723 51.20 -8.68 13.89
N ILE A 724 50.68 -7.73 14.68
CA ILE A 724 51.04 -7.49 16.10
C ILE A 724 49.75 -6.99 16.80
N LYS A 725 48.98 -7.82 17.52
CA LYS A 725 49.08 -8.27 18.93
C LYS A 725 49.08 -7.18 20.01
N THR A 726 47.95 -7.09 20.72
CA THR A 726 47.81 -6.76 22.15
C THR A 726 46.56 -7.52 22.65
N ASP A 727 46.69 -8.72 23.20
CA ASP A 727 46.88 -9.06 24.63
C ASP A 727 45.63 -8.85 25.50
N ASP A 728 44.80 -9.89 25.60
CA ASP A 728 43.86 -10.08 26.71
C ASP A 728 43.93 -11.56 27.20
N PRO A 729 44.40 -11.82 28.43
CA PRO A 729 44.70 -13.17 28.94
C PRO A 729 43.48 -14.08 29.17
N GLN A 730 42.26 -13.58 29.15
CA GLN A 730 41.05 -14.41 29.29
C GLN A 730 40.60 -15.09 27.98
N LEU A 731 41.04 -14.59 26.83
CA LEU A 731 40.68 -15.13 25.51
C LEU A 731 41.46 -16.40 25.14
N ASN A 732 42.67 -16.58 25.70
CA ASN A 732 43.54 -17.72 25.41
C ASN A 732 43.13 -19.01 26.14
N GLU A 733 42.39 -18.90 27.25
CA GLU A 733 41.94 -20.07 28.02
C GLU A 733 40.71 -20.72 27.37
N VAL A 734 39.80 -19.90 26.81
CA VAL A 734 38.59 -20.36 26.10
C VAL A 734 38.94 -20.95 24.72
N LEU A 735 39.90 -20.36 24.00
CA LEU A 735 40.37 -20.86 22.70
C LEU A 735 41.20 -22.16 22.82
N GLY A 736 41.77 -22.44 23.99
CA GLY A 736 42.46 -23.70 24.30
C GLY A 736 41.53 -24.90 24.51
N ALA A 737 40.33 -24.68 25.05
CA ALA A 737 39.33 -25.73 25.28
C ALA A 737 38.63 -26.17 23.98
N ILE A 738 38.38 -25.23 23.06
CA ILE A 738 37.65 -25.49 21.81
C ILE A 738 38.53 -26.25 20.78
N LYS A 739 39.86 -26.08 20.83
CA LYS A 739 40.81 -26.81 19.95
C LYS A 739 41.06 -28.28 20.34
N LYS A 740 40.66 -28.73 21.54
CA LYS A 740 40.86 -30.12 21.98
C LYS A 740 39.69 -31.07 21.64
N VAL A 741 38.50 -30.54 21.33
CA VAL A 741 37.33 -31.37 20.98
C VAL A 741 37.26 -31.66 19.48
N SER A 742 37.71 -30.74 18.63
CA SER A 742 37.67 -30.89 17.15
C SER A 742 38.66 -31.92 16.56
N LYS A 743 39.54 -32.55 17.36
CA LYS A 743 40.58 -33.47 16.86
C LYS A 743 40.30 -34.97 17.08
N LYS A 744 39.10 -35.37 17.53
CA LYS A 744 38.84 -36.77 17.93
C LYS A 744 37.81 -37.59 17.15
N GLU A 745 37.11 -37.06 16.16
CA GLU A 745 36.18 -37.88 15.36
C GLU A 745 36.43 -37.71 13.86
N GLY A 746 37.31 -38.57 13.35
CA GLY A 746 37.65 -38.59 11.94
C GLY A 746 38.71 -39.63 11.62
N ARG A 747 38.46 -40.92 11.94
CA ARG A 747 39.11 -42.04 11.23
C ARG A 747 38.52 -43.42 11.58
N LYS A 748 38.03 -44.07 10.52
CA LYS A 748 37.90 -45.52 10.24
C LYS A 748 36.53 -46.18 10.45
N SER A 749 35.84 -46.43 9.32
CA SER A 749 35.23 -47.73 9.06
C SER A 749 35.63 -48.23 7.66
N LYS A 750 36.25 -49.41 7.60
CA LYS A 750 36.31 -50.29 6.43
C LYS A 750 36.38 -51.73 6.96
N LYS A 751 35.30 -52.47 6.66
CA LYS A 751 35.16 -53.92 6.49
C LYS A 751 35.67 -54.86 7.59
N LEU A 752 34.73 -55.52 8.27
CA LEU A 752 34.36 -56.91 8.00
C LEU A 752 32.87 -57.11 8.26
#